data_AF-A0A7S1BLK7-F1
#
_entry.id   AF-A0A7S1BLK7-F1
#
_cell.length_a   1.000
_cell.length_b   1.000
_cell.length_c   1.000
_cell.angle_alpha   90.00
_cell.angle_beta   90.00
_cell.angle_gamma   90.00
#
_symmetry.space_group_name_H-M   'P 1'
#
loop_
_entity.id
_entity.type
_entity.pdbx_description
1 polymer ?
#
loop_
_entity_poly.entity_id
_entity_poly.type
_entity_poly.pdbx_seq_one_letter_code
_entity_poly.pdbx_strand_id
1 'polypeptide(L)'
;ERDCFWEEVLLDNENRAKEERDRLLAEKTKRLKEASEKEFLELKDNYEKKEKELRKEFDAKINHEKEILITKKKCELEAANVQEKQRIKDLEERMQVNLSVQESIKEKECAEQALKFQRVLDTAKEEWLQQRELREAALTEEVMKREREQLHFSLTVEKEKWEKAMSDSRDRFEVERQIAYRKGVSDRDLQCTKELTEVKKSANEALEKVKANAREKLKRNLEESAIQIHAAAEKGEKDLALTIENLKKDEELSKKKAVTEALEKKSLVAANDCKMAVEATLARNKESMASLQSNIIRLKAEAGKASANLKREQLRVKDLDRSLARTNTKYLEEANQHALMHKESVRLSEKSYEKKLGQALEEQNKKYEVEMKNKLAEAEAKYSQEKMESLACAEHDTRKQLDAATETLSSQYGIKMNELRQENIHLSSKVNDLSFDLESTRAQLGERDDALYDAQSESDSLKRAHTISIIWMVSRAMQQGEVYEEKLKKIISHSEVKLSSVCMQLEEKTKMLDIKTSVAHKSAEEFRRQKAEMYKVLTNHKRDDLVRQRAETVRVATELDTISSERERVNYKFDFLKRQMGSMEDSLKELEEQMQTHSKKSTIQGGRLNLAHAKKKKRLDDEFEQLIECIELKRSEMNQVEIHLNKLDSKKSDAEEKMKVLERSFVDVLMEQQKCLLSTLSENL
;
A
#
# COMPACT_ATOMS: atom_id res chain seq x y z
N GLU A 1 139.79 -78.96 26.41
CA GLU A 1 139.95 -77.48 26.36
C GLU A 1 140.10 -76.89 24.94
N ARG A 2 140.44 -77.64 23.87
CA ARG A 2 140.38 -77.12 22.49
C ARG A 2 139.05 -77.36 21.74
N ASP A 3 138.19 -78.26 22.20
CA ASP A 3 136.89 -78.53 21.55
C ASP A 3 135.76 -77.58 21.98
N CYS A 4 135.78 -77.06 23.22
CA CYS A 4 134.77 -76.08 23.68
C CYS A 4 134.87 -74.71 22.99
N PHE A 5 136.07 -74.33 22.49
CA PHE A 5 136.26 -73.05 21.81
C PHE A 5 135.63 -73.01 20.41
N TRP A 6 135.63 -74.14 19.70
CA TRP A 6 135.04 -74.22 18.36
C TRP A 6 133.52 -74.35 18.37
N GLU A 7 132.94 -75.00 19.39
CA GLU A 7 131.48 -75.00 19.59
C GLU A 7 130.95 -73.60 19.90
N GLU A 8 131.65 -72.82 20.73
CA GLU A 8 131.22 -71.46 21.10
C GLU A 8 131.32 -70.48 19.90
N VAL A 9 132.36 -70.60 19.06
CA VAL A 9 132.52 -69.79 17.84
C VAL A 9 131.53 -70.19 16.73
N LEU A 10 131.20 -71.48 16.61
CA LEU A 10 130.18 -71.95 15.66
C LEU A 10 128.77 -71.53 16.09
N LEU A 11 128.47 -71.58 17.39
CA LEU A 11 127.19 -71.14 17.93
C LEU A 11 127.03 -69.61 17.80
N ASP A 12 128.09 -68.83 18.04
CA ASP A 12 128.04 -67.35 17.87
C ASP A 12 127.90 -66.95 16.38
N ASN A 13 128.52 -67.70 15.46
CA ASN A 13 128.34 -67.47 14.01
C ASN A 13 126.96 -67.91 13.51
N GLU A 14 126.40 -69.03 14.00
CA GLU A 14 125.03 -69.41 13.69
C GLU A 14 124.01 -68.41 14.25
N ASN A 15 124.26 -67.87 15.44
CA ASN A 15 123.39 -66.86 16.04
C ASN A 15 123.48 -65.53 15.28
N ARG A 16 124.67 -65.08 14.87
CA ARG A 16 124.81 -63.90 14.00
C ARG A 16 124.16 -64.09 12.64
N ALA A 17 124.31 -65.26 12.02
CA ALA A 17 123.67 -65.56 10.74
C ALA A 17 122.13 -65.62 10.88
N LYS A 18 121.60 -66.16 11.99
CA LYS A 18 120.16 -66.12 12.30
C LYS A 18 119.67 -64.70 12.54
N GLU A 19 120.37 -63.90 13.33
CA GLU A 19 120.02 -62.50 13.58
C GLU A 19 120.04 -61.65 12.31
N GLU A 20 121.02 -61.86 11.43
CA GLU A 20 121.12 -61.16 10.15
C GLU A 20 120.02 -61.61 9.18
N ARG A 21 119.69 -62.91 9.16
CA ARG A 21 118.54 -63.45 8.41
C ARG A 21 117.22 -62.88 8.93
N ASP A 22 117.04 -62.81 10.24
CA ASP A 22 115.82 -62.33 10.87
C ASP A 22 115.69 -60.80 10.72
N ARG A 23 116.80 -60.05 10.74
CA ARG A 23 116.82 -58.62 10.35
C ARG A 23 116.42 -58.42 8.90
N LEU A 24 116.96 -59.20 7.96
CA LEU A 24 116.61 -59.09 6.55
C LEU A 24 115.14 -59.50 6.28
N LEU A 25 114.62 -60.50 7.00
CA LEU A 25 113.21 -60.88 6.95
C LEU A 25 112.31 -59.80 7.56
N ALA A 26 112.73 -59.18 8.68
CA ALA A 26 112.02 -58.05 9.29
C ALA A 26 112.00 -56.83 8.36
N GLU A 27 113.11 -56.54 7.67
CA GLU A 27 113.17 -55.43 6.73
C GLU A 27 112.34 -55.70 5.46
N LYS A 28 112.38 -56.93 4.91
CA LYS A 28 111.52 -57.31 3.79
C LYS A 28 110.04 -57.27 4.16
N THR A 29 109.66 -57.76 5.34
CA THR A 29 108.27 -57.70 5.81
C THR A 29 107.81 -56.27 6.07
N LYS A 30 108.70 -55.40 6.58
CA LYS A 30 108.41 -53.96 6.73
C LYS A 30 108.18 -53.29 5.38
N ARG A 31 109.05 -53.51 4.39
CA ARG A 31 108.88 -52.95 3.03
C ARG A 31 107.62 -53.47 2.34
N LEU A 32 107.28 -54.75 2.51
CA LEU A 32 106.04 -55.32 2.00
C LEU A 32 104.81 -54.70 2.66
N LYS A 33 104.84 -54.47 3.98
CA LYS A 33 103.76 -53.79 4.69
C LYS A 33 103.60 -52.34 4.19
N GLU A 34 104.70 -51.59 4.11
CA GLU A 34 104.68 -50.21 3.61
C GLU A 34 104.20 -50.11 2.16
N ALA A 35 104.56 -51.06 1.30
CA ALA A 35 104.05 -51.14 -0.08
C ALA A 35 102.55 -51.45 -0.11
N SER A 36 102.10 -52.44 0.67
CA SER A 36 100.68 -52.80 0.74
C SER A 36 99.81 -51.69 1.35
N GLU A 37 100.35 -50.94 2.32
CA GLU A 37 99.66 -49.78 2.91
C GLU A 37 99.55 -48.63 1.91
N LYS A 38 100.60 -48.37 1.12
CA LYS A 38 100.55 -47.37 0.05
C LYS A 38 99.53 -47.74 -1.03
N GLU A 39 99.53 -48.99 -1.49
CA GLU A 39 98.54 -49.48 -2.46
C GLU A 39 97.11 -49.38 -1.91
N PHE A 40 96.92 -49.70 -0.62
CA PHE A 40 95.61 -49.57 0.03
C PHE A 40 95.15 -48.12 0.15
N LEU A 41 96.05 -47.19 0.48
CA LEU A 41 95.78 -45.76 0.53
C LEU A 41 95.42 -45.20 -0.86
N GLU A 42 96.16 -45.58 -1.91
CA GLU A 42 95.87 -45.16 -3.28
C GLU A 42 94.53 -45.72 -3.78
N LEU A 43 94.22 -46.98 -3.46
CA LEU A 43 92.91 -47.57 -3.74
C LEU A 43 91.80 -46.81 -3.00
N LYS A 44 91.99 -46.52 -1.71
CA LYS A 44 91.01 -45.78 -0.90
C LYS A 44 90.76 -44.38 -1.47
N ASP A 45 91.80 -43.63 -1.82
CA ASP A 45 91.67 -42.31 -2.44
C ASP A 45 90.95 -42.37 -3.79
N ASN A 46 91.21 -43.41 -4.60
CA ASN A 46 90.53 -43.62 -5.87
C ASN A 46 89.04 -43.99 -5.69
N TYR A 47 88.71 -44.78 -4.66
CA TYR A 47 87.32 -45.07 -4.31
C TYR A 47 86.58 -43.82 -3.83
N GLU A 48 87.20 -43.01 -2.95
CA GLU A 48 86.58 -41.78 -2.46
C GLU A 48 86.37 -40.75 -3.58
N LYS A 49 87.29 -40.66 -4.55
CA LYS A 49 87.12 -39.82 -5.75
C LYS A 49 85.95 -40.30 -6.60
N LYS A 50 85.87 -41.60 -6.91
CA LYS A 50 84.74 -42.19 -7.66
C LYS A 50 83.41 -42.01 -6.94
N GLU A 51 83.39 -42.16 -5.62
CA GLU A 51 82.17 -41.94 -4.83
C GLU A 51 81.71 -40.47 -4.90
N LYS A 52 82.64 -39.51 -4.80
CA LYS A 52 82.34 -38.08 -4.96
C LYS A 52 81.83 -37.74 -6.36
N GLU A 53 82.39 -38.34 -7.40
CA GLU A 53 81.94 -38.18 -8.78
C GLU A 53 80.52 -38.74 -8.98
N LEU A 54 80.26 -39.96 -8.51
CA LEU A 54 78.94 -40.59 -8.57
C LEU A 54 77.89 -39.80 -7.78
N ARG A 55 78.23 -39.26 -6.61
CA ARG A 55 77.34 -38.38 -5.83
C ARG A 55 77.01 -37.09 -6.61
N LYS A 56 78.00 -36.46 -7.23
CA LYS A 56 77.78 -35.27 -8.08
C LYS A 56 76.88 -35.57 -9.28
N GLU A 57 77.07 -36.70 -9.95
CA GLU A 57 76.20 -37.12 -11.06
C GLU A 57 74.78 -37.42 -10.59
N PHE A 58 74.62 -38.05 -9.42
CA PHE A 58 73.31 -38.34 -8.85
C PHE A 58 72.57 -37.07 -8.43
N ASP A 59 73.26 -36.14 -7.78
CA ASP A 59 72.71 -34.83 -7.42
C ASP A 59 72.33 -34.01 -8.65
N ALA A 60 73.13 -34.06 -9.72
CA ALA A 60 72.81 -33.41 -10.98
C ALA A 60 71.54 -33.99 -11.64
N LYS A 61 71.37 -35.32 -11.61
CA LYS A 61 70.15 -35.98 -12.11
C LYS A 61 68.92 -35.62 -11.28
N ILE A 62 69.03 -35.63 -9.95
CA ILE A 62 67.94 -35.22 -9.05
C ILE A 62 67.53 -33.76 -9.33
N ASN A 63 68.50 -32.87 -9.52
CA ASN A 63 68.20 -31.47 -9.79
C ASN A 63 67.53 -31.29 -11.15
N HIS A 64 67.97 -32.02 -12.17
CA HIS A 64 67.34 -32.01 -13.49
C HIS A 64 65.88 -32.53 -13.44
N GLU A 65 65.62 -33.64 -12.73
CA GLU A 65 64.26 -34.15 -12.54
C GLU A 65 63.35 -33.17 -11.78
N LYS A 66 63.90 -32.49 -10.76
CA LYS A 66 63.17 -31.43 -10.04
C LYS A 66 62.81 -30.27 -10.96
N GLU A 67 63.71 -29.84 -11.84
CA GLU A 67 63.42 -28.78 -12.82
C GLU A 67 62.34 -29.19 -13.82
N ILE A 68 62.38 -30.44 -14.31
CA ILE A 68 61.31 -31.00 -15.16
C ILE A 68 59.97 -31.02 -14.42
N LEU A 69 59.96 -31.41 -13.14
CA LEU A 69 58.73 -31.43 -12.35
C LEU A 69 58.17 -30.02 -12.12
N ILE A 70 59.04 -29.05 -11.82
CA ILE A 70 58.67 -27.64 -11.61
C ILE A 70 58.09 -27.05 -12.89
N THR A 71 58.73 -27.28 -14.04
CA THR A 71 58.25 -26.80 -15.34
C THR A 71 56.91 -27.43 -15.72
N LYS A 72 56.76 -28.75 -15.54
CA LYS A 72 55.47 -29.43 -15.74
C LYS A 72 54.36 -28.85 -14.86
N LYS A 73 54.64 -28.63 -13.56
CA LYS A 73 53.68 -28.04 -12.62
C LYS A 73 53.32 -26.60 -12.98
N LYS A 74 54.28 -25.80 -13.48
CA LYS A 74 53.99 -24.45 -13.98
C LYS A 74 53.04 -24.48 -15.18
N CYS A 75 53.28 -25.35 -16.16
CA CYS A 75 52.40 -25.49 -17.32
C CYS A 75 50.98 -25.96 -16.92
N GLU A 76 50.84 -26.89 -15.98
CA GLU A 76 49.54 -27.32 -15.45
C GLU A 76 48.78 -26.15 -14.78
N LEU A 77 49.49 -25.31 -14.04
CA LEU A 77 48.94 -24.15 -13.33
C LEU A 77 48.52 -23.03 -14.30
N GLU A 78 49.31 -22.80 -15.36
CA GLU A 78 48.98 -21.87 -16.43
C GLU A 78 47.74 -22.35 -17.23
N ALA A 79 47.65 -23.64 -17.56
CA ALA A 79 46.48 -24.22 -18.21
C ALA A 79 45.21 -24.08 -17.36
N ALA A 80 45.31 -24.37 -16.05
CA ALA A 80 44.19 -24.17 -15.12
C ALA A 80 43.76 -22.70 -15.02
N ASN A 81 44.73 -21.77 -14.98
CA ASN A 81 44.43 -20.33 -14.98
C ASN A 81 43.74 -19.86 -16.26
N VAL A 82 44.11 -20.40 -17.43
CA VAL A 82 43.44 -20.09 -18.70
C VAL A 82 42.01 -20.61 -18.69
N GLN A 83 41.79 -21.84 -18.20
CA GLN A 83 40.45 -22.41 -18.09
C GLN A 83 39.56 -21.62 -17.14
N GLU A 84 40.10 -21.15 -16.01
CA GLU A 84 39.35 -20.35 -15.05
C GLU A 84 39.02 -18.95 -15.57
N LYS A 85 39.96 -18.30 -16.28
CA LYS A 85 39.68 -17.05 -16.99
C LYS A 85 38.57 -17.20 -18.02
N GLN A 86 38.54 -18.32 -18.74
CA GLN A 86 37.47 -18.60 -19.70
C GLN A 86 36.11 -18.77 -18.99
N ARG A 87 36.07 -19.48 -17.86
CA ARG A 87 34.84 -19.62 -17.04
C ARG A 87 34.34 -18.30 -16.50
N ILE A 88 35.23 -17.43 -16.02
CA ILE A 88 34.88 -16.09 -15.55
C ILE A 88 34.25 -15.29 -16.69
N LYS A 89 34.87 -15.33 -17.88
CA LYS A 89 34.33 -14.64 -19.07
C LYS A 89 32.94 -15.18 -19.46
N ASP A 90 32.75 -16.50 -19.48
CA ASP A 90 31.47 -17.12 -19.79
C ASP A 90 30.39 -16.75 -18.74
N LEU A 91 30.77 -16.60 -17.47
CA LEU A 91 29.87 -16.15 -16.40
C LEU A 91 29.51 -14.67 -16.54
N GLU A 92 30.47 -13.81 -16.89
CA GLU A 92 30.25 -12.39 -17.16
C GLU A 92 29.28 -12.21 -18.34
N GLU A 93 29.48 -12.94 -19.44
CA GLU A 93 28.58 -12.92 -20.60
C GLU A 93 27.16 -13.38 -20.23
N ARG A 94 27.02 -14.44 -19.42
CA ARG A 94 25.71 -14.90 -18.91
C ARG A 94 25.06 -13.89 -17.98
N MET A 95 25.83 -13.24 -17.10
CA MET A 95 25.31 -12.18 -16.22
C MET A 95 24.81 -11.00 -17.03
N GLN A 96 25.53 -10.60 -18.08
CA GLN A 96 25.14 -9.49 -18.95
C GLN A 96 23.87 -9.79 -19.74
N VAL A 97 23.71 -11.03 -20.24
CA VAL A 97 22.46 -11.49 -20.87
C VAL A 97 21.30 -11.55 -19.85
N ASN A 98 21.56 -12.00 -18.62
CA ASN A 98 20.53 -12.03 -17.59
C ASN A 98 20.08 -10.61 -17.16
N LEU A 99 21.01 -9.66 -17.10
CA LEU A 99 20.70 -8.25 -16.82
C LEU A 99 19.82 -7.65 -17.92
N SER A 100 20.16 -7.86 -19.20
CA SER A 100 19.34 -7.33 -20.31
C SER A 100 17.95 -7.98 -20.38
N VAL A 101 17.84 -9.27 -20.04
CA VAL A 101 16.53 -9.94 -19.92
C VAL A 101 15.72 -9.38 -18.74
N GLN A 102 16.35 -9.11 -17.59
CA GLN A 102 15.67 -8.47 -16.45
C GLN A 102 15.20 -7.05 -16.78
N GLU A 103 16.00 -6.27 -17.50
CA GLU A 103 15.62 -4.94 -17.96
C GLU A 103 14.41 -5.01 -18.90
N SER A 104 14.42 -5.92 -19.88
CA SER A 104 13.28 -6.13 -20.77
C SER A 104 12.01 -6.62 -20.04
N ILE A 105 12.13 -7.46 -19.01
CA ILE A 105 10.98 -7.88 -18.18
C ILE A 105 10.43 -6.68 -17.40
N LYS A 106 11.30 -5.88 -16.76
CA LYS A 106 10.88 -4.68 -16.02
C LYS A 106 10.23 -3.65 -16.93
N GLU A 107 10.74 -3.45 -18.14
CA GLU A 107 10.12 -2.56 -19.14
C GLU A 107 8.73 -3.05 -19.54
N LYS A 108 8.56 -4.36 -19.75
CA LYS A 108 7.25 -4.95 -20.03
C LYS A 108 6.28 -4.83 -18.85
N GLU A 109 6.73 -5.09 -17.63
CA GLU A 109 5.93 -4.93 -16.42
C GLU A 109 5.50 -3.46 -16.21
N CYS A 110 6.42 -2.51 -16.40
CA CYS A 110 6.11 -1.08 -16.38
C CYS A 110 5.09 -0.69 -17.47
N ALA A 111 5.25 -1.21 -18.69
CA ALA A 111 4.31 -0.97 -19.78
C ALA A 111 2.93 -1.56 -19.49
N GLU A 112 2.85 -2.78 -18.95
CA GLU A 112 1.60 -3.42 -18.54
C GLU A 112 0.92 -2.69 -17.40
N GLN A 113 1.68 -2.23 -16.40
CA GLN A 113 1.13 -1.41 -15.31
C GLN A 113 0.63 -0.06 -15.83
N ALA A 114 1.37 0.61 -16.71
CA ALA A 114 0.92 1.85 -17.34
C ALA A 114 -0.39 1.62 -18.13
N LEU A 115 -0.52 0.51 -18.84
CA LEU A 115 -1.72 0.15 -19.58
C LEU A 115 -2.91 -0.19 -18.65
N LYS A 116 -2.66 -0.82 -17.50
CA LYS A 116 -3.66 -1.02 -16.44
C LYS A 116 -4.11 0.31 -15.85
N PHE A 117 -3.19 1.21 -15.50
CA PHE A 117 -3.53 2.53 -15.00
C PHE A 117 -4.31 3.35 -16.03
N GLN A 118 -3.94 3.26 -17.31
CA GLN A 118 -4.68 3.91 -18.39
C GLN A 118 -6.11 3.40 -18.48
N ARG A 119 -6.31 2.07 -18.42
CA ARG A 119 -7.66 1.48 -18.41
C ARG A 119 -8.49 1.92 -17.20
N VAL A 120 -7.88 2.00 -16.01
CA VAL A 120 -8.56 2.49 -14.79
C VAL A 120 -8.94 3.96 -14.93
N LEU A 121 -8.05 4.79 -15.51
CA LEU A 121 -8.35 6.20 -15.77
C LEU A 121 -9.48 6.35 -16.79
N ASP A 122 -9.51 5.53 -17.84
CA ASP A 122 -10.54 5.60 -18.86
C ASP A 122 -11.90 5.11 -18.33
N THR A 123 -11.93 4.03 -17.53
CA THR A 123 -13.16 3.62 -16.80
C THR A 123 -13.63 4.68 -15.82
N ALA A 124 -12.71 5.30 -15.05
CA ALA A 124 -13.09 6.38 -14.14
C ALA A 124 -13.62 7.62 -14.89
N LYS A 125 -13.10 7.93 -16.08
CA LYS A 125 -13.65 8.98 -16.95
C LYS A 125 -15.03 8.63 -17.46
N GLU A 126 -15.26 7.38 -17.89
CA GLU A 126 -16.57 6.90 -18.34
C GLU A 126 -17.60 6.95 -17.20
N GLU A 127 -17.24 6.46 -16.01
CA GLU A 127 -18.08 6.55 -14.81
C GLU A 127 -18.39 8.00 -14.43
N TRP A 128 -17.40 8.89 -14.51
CA TRP A 128 -17.61 10.32 -14.25
C TRP A 128 -18.52 10.98 -15.29
N LEU A 129 -18.37 10.63 -16.57
CA LEU A 129 -19.25 11.10 -17.65
C LEU A 129 -20.68 10.58 -17.46
N GLN A 130 -20.86 9.31 -17.14
CA GLN A 130 -22.18 8.73 -16.84
C GLN A 130 -22.82 9.39 -15.62
N GLN A 131 -22.07 9.62 -14.54
CA GLN A 131 -22.57 10.34 -13.37
C GLN A 131 -22.94 11.79 -13.72
N ARG A 132 -22.16 12.44 -14.58
CA ARG A 132 -22.46 13.80 -15.05
C ARG A 132 -23.72 13.83 -15.89
N GLU A 133 -23.89 12.91 -16.85
CA GLU A 133 -25.09 12.78 -17.67
C GLU A 133 -26.32 12.49 -16.80
N LEU A 134 -26.21 11.60 -15.80
CA LEU A 134 -27.28 11.34 -14.84
C LEU A 134 -27.64 12.58 -14.01
N ARG A 135 -26.64 13.38 -13.60
CA ARG A 135 -26.88 14.65 -12.90
C ARG A 135 -27.51 15.70 -13.80
N GLU A 136 -27.07 15.83 -15.05
CA GLU A 136 -27.66 16.74 -16.04
C GLU A 136 -29.10 16.31 -16.38
N ALA A 137 -29.37 15.01 -16.51
CA ALA A 137 -30.72 14.46 -16.70
C ALA A 137 -31.61 14.72 -15.47
N ALA A 138 -31.12 14.50 -14.25
CA ALA A 138 -31.87 14.81 -13.02
C ALA A 138 -32.15 16.32 -12.89
N LEU A 139 -31.19 17.18 -13.26
CA LEU A 139 -31.36 18.63 -13.23
C LEU A 139 -32.40 19.10 -14.26
N THR A 140 -32.37 18.53 -15.48
CA THR A 140 -33.38 18.84 -16.50
C THR A 140 -34.76 18.34 -16.10
N GLU A 141 -34.86 17.17 -15.46
CA GLU A 141 -36.13 16.67 -14.92
C GLU A 141 -36.67 17.57 -13.79
N GLU A 142 -35.81 18.04 -12.88
CA GLU A 142 -36.19 19.02 -11.86
C GLU A 142 -36.65 20.35 -12.46
N VAL A 143 -35.97 20.85 -13.49
CA VAL A 143 -36.37 22.08 -14.20
C VAL A 143 -37.72 21.88 -14.88
N MET A 144 -37.91 20.77 -15.59
CA MET A 144 -39.19 20.41 -16.23
C MET A 144 -40.32 20.20 -15.21
N LYS A 145 -40.00 19.74 -14.00
CA LYS A 145 -40.95 19.62 -12.90
C LYS A 145 -41.34 21.00 -12.37
N ARG A 146 -40.37 21.89 -12.13
CA ARG A 146 -40.64 23.29 -11.73
C ARG A 146 -41.44 24.05 -12.78
N GLU A 147 -41.13 23.87 -14.06
CA GLU A 147 -41.92 24.47 -15.14
C GLU A 147 -43.35 23.93 -15.18
N ARG A 148 -43.55 22.60 -15.02
CA ARG A 148 -44.89 22.01 -14.89
C ARG A 148 -45.65 22.54 -13.67
N GLU A 149 -44.99 22.68 -12.54
CA GLU A 149 -45.58 23.25 -11.31
C GLU A 149 -45.93 24.73 -11.49
N GLN A 150 -45.07 25.52 -12.14
CA GLN A 150 -45.36 26.92 -12.48
C GLN A 150 -46.51 27.04 -13.47
N LEU A 151 -46.57 26.17 -14.47
CA LEU A 151 -47.63 26.15 -15.47
C LEU A 151 -48.96 25.71 -14.84
N HIS A 152 -48.94 24.72 -13.96
CA HIS A 152 -50.09 24.33 -13.16
C HIS A 152 -50.55 25.47 -12.25
N PHE A 153 -49.63 26.13 -11.53
CA PHE A 153 -49.94 27.28 -10.68
C PHE A 153 -50.57 28.42 -11.50
N SER A 154 -50.01 28.72 -12.67
CA SER A 154 -50.52 29.72 -13.60
C SER A 154 -51.93 29.37 -14.09
N LEU A 155 -52.16 28.10 -14.44
CA LEU A 155 -53.47 27.59 -14.85
C LEU A 155 -54.49 27.64 -13.72
N THR A 156 -54.12 27.32 -12.48
CA THR A 156 -55.01 27.46 -11.32
C THR A 156 -55.37 28.93 -11.07
N VAL A 157 -54.40 29.85 -11.16
CA VAL A 157 -54.66 31.29 -10.99
C VAL A 157 -55.54 31.83 -12.13
N GLU A 158 -55.30 31.42 -13.37
CA GLU A 158 -56.19 31.73 -14.50
C GLU A 158 -57.60 31.17 -14.28
N LYS A 159 -57.71 29.89 -13.88
CA LYS A 159 -58.99 29.24 -13.59
C LYS A 159 -59.75 29.99 -12.48
N GLU A 160 -59.08 30.35 -11.39
CA GLU A 160 -59.67 31.13 -10.29
C GLU A 160 -60.10 32.53 -10.77
N LYS A 161 -59.33 33.18 -11.64
CA LYS A 161 -59.73 34.47 -12.26
C LYS A 161 -60.98 34.30 -13.12
N TRP A 162 -61.07 33.24 -13.93
CA TRP A 162 -62.23 32.96 -14.76
C TRP A 162 -63.46 32.57 -13.92
N GLU A 163 -63.29 31.75 -12.89
CA GLU A 163 -64.35 31.40 -11.95
C GLU A 163 -64.86 32.65 -11.21
N LYS A 164 -63.95 33.52 -10.77
CA LYS A 164 -64.30 34.81 -10.15
C LYS A 164 -64.99 35.76 -11.14
N ALA A 165 -64.48 35.90 -12.37
CA ALA A 165 -65.12 36.71 -13.40
C ALA A 165 -66.52 36.19 -13.76
N MET A 166 -66.71 34.86 -13.79
CA MET A 166 -68.00 34.22 -14.00
C MET A 166 -68.94 34.41 -12.79
N SER A 167 -68.42 34.39 -11.57
CA SER A 167 -69.18 34.72 -10.36
C SER A 167 -69.59 36.19 -10.35
N ASP A 168 -68.65 37.11 -10.57
CA ASP A 168 -68.89 38.55 -10.65
C ASP A 168 -69.90 38.88 -11.77
N SER A 169 -69.86 38.16 -12.89
CA SER A 169 -70.84 38.27 -13.97
C SER A 169 -72.22 37.79 -13.54
N ARG A 170 -72.33 36.64 -12.86
CA ARG A 170 -73.60 36.18 -12.27
C ARG A 170 -74.13 37.17 -11.25
N ASP A 171 -73.29 37.70 -10.37
CA ASP A 171 -73.68 38.69 -9.37
C ASP A 171 -74.15 39.98 -10.03
N ARG A 172 -73.50 40.43 -11.12
CA ARG A 172 -73.97 41.55 -11.93
C ARG A 172 -75.34 41.27 -12.55
N PHE A 173 -75.55 40.09 -13.13
CA PHE A 173 -76.87 39.72 -13.67
C PHE A 173 -77.94 39.62 -12.58
N GLU A 174 -77.59 39.12 -11.38
CA GLU A 174 -78.48 39.05 -10.22
C GLU A 174 -78.85 40.47 -9.76
N VAL A 175 -77.87 41.37 -9.70
CA VAL A 175 -78.07 42.79 -9.36
C VAL A 175 -78.88 43.51 -10.43
N GLU A 176 -78.60 43.30 -11.72
CA GLU A 176 -79.38 43.87 -12.83
C GLU A 176 -80.83 43.35 -12.81
N ARG A 177 -81.02 42.07 -12.53
CA ARG A 177 -82.35 41.48 -12.32
C ARG A 177 -83.06 42.08 -11.12
N GLN A 178 -82.36 42.30 -10.00
CA GLN A 178 -82.91 42.98 -8.83
C GLN A 178 -83.23 44.45 -9.12
N ILE A 179 -82.38 45.16 -9.87
CA ILE A 179 -82.61 46.54 -10.31
C ILE A 179 -83.81 46.60 -11.25
N ALA A 180 -83.93 45.70 -12.22
CA ALA A 180 -85.08 45.60 -13.12
C ALA A 180 -86.36 45.28 -12.36
N TYR A 181 -86.30 44.36 -11.39
CA TYR A 181 -87.42 44.06 -10.50
C TYR A 181 -87.81 45.27 -9.65
N ARG A 182 -86.85 45.94 -9.01
CA ARG A 182 -87.07 47.16 -8.22
C ARG A 182 -87.58 48.31 -9.08
N LYS A 183 -87.13 48.43 -10.33
CA LYS A 183 -87.62 49.42 -11.29
C LYS A 183 -89.06 49.10 -11.70
N GLY A 184 -89.41 47.84 -11.94
CA GLY A 184 -90.79 47.42 -12.21
C GLY A 184 -91.72 47.51 -10.98
N VAL A 185 -91.20 47.42 -9.76
CA VAL A 185 -91.93 47.74 -8.53
C VAL A 185 -92.07 49.26 -8.40
N SER A 186 -90.99 50.02 -8.60
CA SER A 186 -90.98 51.47 -8.57
C SER A 186 -91.89 52.08 -9.62
N ASP A 187 -92.00 51.51 -10.82
CA ASP A 187 -92.89 51.97 -11.89
C ASP A 187 -94.35 51.69 -11.54
N ARG A 188 -94.64 50.55 -10.89
CA ARG A 188 -95.95 50.26 -10.29
C ARG A 188 -96.29 51.21 -9.15
N ASP A 189 -95.32 51.51 -8.29
CA ASP A 189 -95.47 52.48 -7.21
C ASP A 189 -95.59 53.90 -7.78
N LEU A 190 -94.92 54.22 -8.90
CA LEU A 190 -95.04 55.49 -9.60
C LEU A 190 -96.44 55.63 -10.23
N GLN A 191 -96.99 54.54 -10.74
CA GLN A 191 -98.35 54.49 -11.28
C GLN A 191 -99.40 54.59 -10.16
N CYS A 192 -99.22 53.84 -9.07
CA CYS A 192 -100.02 53.95 -7.86
C CYS A 192 -99.94 55.35 -7.27
N THR A 193 -98.76 55.98 -7.23
CA THR A 193 -98.60 57.35 -6.74
C THR A 193 -99.15 58.38 -7.72
N LYS A 194 -99.11 58.15 -9.04
CA LYS A 194 -99.84 59.00 -10.01
C LYS A 194 -101.34 58.98 -9.74
N GLU A 195 -101.91 57.79 -9.56
CA GLU A 195 -103.32 57.61 -9.17
C GLU A 195 -103.61 58.24 -7.79
N LEU A 196 -102.71 58.07 -6.82
CA LEU A 196 -102.79 58.69 -5.49
C LEU A 196 -102.61 60.21 -5.56
N THR A 197 -101.86 60.73 -6.53
CA THR A 197 -101.74 62.18 -6.78
C THR A 197 -102.94 62.75 -7.48
N GLU A 198 -103.66 62.02 -8.33
CA GLU A 198 -104.96 62.44 -8.86
C GLU A 198 -106.01 62.49 -7.74
N VAL A 199 -106.01 61.50 -6.84
CA VAL A 199 -106.83 61.50 -5.62
C VAL A 199 -106.39 62.62 -4.65
N LYS A 200 -105.09 62.91 -4.54
CA LYS A 200 -104.60 64.05 -3.76
C LYS A 200 -104.84 65.39 -4.44
N LYS A 201 -104.99 65.46 -5.77
CA LYS A 201 -105.29 66.71 -6.48
C LYS A 201 -106.76 67.08 -6.25
N SER A 202 -107.66 66.10 -6.28
CA SER A 202 -109.06 66.31 -5.86
C SER A 202 -109.18 66.61 -4.36
N ALA A 203 -108.33 66.02 -3.50
CA ALA A 203 -108.28 66.34 -2.08
C ALA A 203 -107.59 67.69 -1.77
N ASN A 204 -106.59 68.11 -2.53
CA ASN A 204 -105.86 69.37 -2.33
C ASN A 204 -106.60 70.58 -2.92
N GLU A 205 -107.47 70.41 -3.91
CA GLU A 205 -108.44 71.46 -4.30
C GLU A 205 -109.41 71.78 -3.15
N ALA A 206 -109.69 70.81 -2.27
CA ALA A 206 -110.42 71.04 -1.03
C ALA A 206 -109.56 71.65 0.11
N LEU A 207 -108.22 71.50 0.05
CA LEU A 207 -107.28 71.88 1.12
C LEU A 207 -106.54 73.22 0.86
N GLU A 208 -106.36 73.64 -0.40
CA GLU A 208 -105.83 74.98 -0.75
C GLU A 208 -106.83 76.11 -0.39
N LYS A 209 -108.12 75.82 -0.27
CA LYS A 209 -109.08 76.74 0.38
C LYS A 209 -108.76 76.98 1.87
N VAL A 210 -108.02 76.09 2.51
CA VAL A 210 -107.67 76.16 3.94
C VAL A 210 -106.24 76.69 4.16
N LYS A 211 -105.30 76.42 3.24
CA LYS A 211 -103.88 76.84 3.36
C LYS A 211 -103.59 78.27 2.95
N ALA A 212 -104.47 78.94 2.21
CA ALA A 212 -104.37 80.38 1.97
C ALA A 212 -104.38 81.19 3.30
N ASN A 213 -105.04 80.68 4.35
CA ASN A 213 -105.12 81.31 5.67
C ASN A 213 -103.88 81.10 6.58
N ALA A 214 -102.91 80.24 6.22
CA ALA A 214 -101.80 79.87 7.10
C ALA A 214 -100.41 80.40 6.67
N ARG A 215 -100.22 80.71 5.38
CA ARG A 215 -98.90 81.10 4.82
C ARG A 215 -98.41 82.49 5.22
N GLU A 216 -99.26 83.38 5.72
CA GLU A 216 -98.82 84.70 6.20
C GLU A 216 -98.00 84.65 7.50
N LYS A 217 -98.05 83.55 8.27
CA LYS A 217 -97.40 83.48 9.59
C LYS A 217 -95.97 82.94 9.62
N LEU A 218 -95.52 82.19 8.61
CA LEU A 218 -94.22 81.47 8.67
C LEU A 218 -93.03 82.18 7.99
N LYS A 219 -93.26 83.30 7.29
CA LYS A 219 -92.19 84.02 6.58
C LYS A 219 -91.21 84.77 7.51
N ARG A 220 -91.45 84.80 8.83
CA ARG A 220 -90.63 85.59 9.77
C ARG A 220 -89.48 84.84 10.45
N ASN A 221 -89.34 83.53 10.31
CA ASN A 221 -88.48 82.74 11.22
C ASN A 221 -87.27 82.02 10.57
N LEU A 222 -86.89 82.30 9.33
CA LEU A 222 -85.88 81.49 8.59
C LEU A 222 -84.56 82.20 8.24
N GLU A 223 -84.28 83.39 8.76
CA GLU A 223 -83.09 84.14 8.34
C GLU A 223 -81.82 83.95 9.22
N GLU A 224 -81.81 83.10 10.27
CA GLU A 224 -80.75 83.20 11.29
C GLU A 224 -79.66 82.09 11.41
N SER A 225 -79.70 80.90 10.77
CA SER A 225 -78.75 79.81 11.17
C SER A 225 -77.81 79.24 10.10
N ALA A 226 -77.30 80.06 9.18
CA ALA A 226 -76.61 79.58 7.98
C ALA A 226 -75.06 79.42 8.04
N ILE A 227 -74.35 79.58 9.16
CA ILE A 227 -72.87 79.67 9.07
C ILE A 227 -72.17 78.99 10.24
N GLN A 228 -71.56 77.80 10.03
CA GLN A 228 -70.35 77.29 10.73
C GLN A 228 -69.97 75.84 10.30
N ILE A 229 -69.72 75.62 9.00
CA ILE A 229 -69.07 74.41 8.45
C ILE A 229 -67.74 74.86 7.81
N HIS A 230 -66.67 74.06 7.99
CA HIS A 230 -65.44 73.93 7.17
C HIS A 230 -64.08 74.40 7.72
N ALA A 231 -63.29 73.49 8.33
CA ALA A 231 -61.90 73.18 7.92
C ALA A 231 -61.28 72.18 8.92
N ALA A 232 -61.10 70.88 8.59
CA ALA A 232 -60.08 70.28 7.70
C ALA A 232 -58.76 70.01 8.47
N ALA A 233 -58.34 68.76 8.73
CA ALA A 233 -57.79 67.78 7.76
C ALA A 233 -56.45 68.32 7.17
N GLU A 234 -55.26 67.71 7.24
CA GLU A 234 -54.76 66.32 7.29
C GLU A 234 -53.22 66.36 7.51
N LYS A 235 -52.59 65.50 8.36
CA LYS A 235 -51.69 64.34 8.04
C LYS A 235 -50.60 64.62 6.96
N GLY A 236 -49.31 64.32 7.12
CA GLY A 236 -48.67 63.13 7.69
C GLY A 236 -48.33 62.16 6.56
N GLU A 237 -47.05 61.96 6.21
CA GLU A 237 -46.54 60.84 5.37
C GLU A 237 -44.98 60.90 5.35
N LYS A 238 -44.28 59.98 6.06
CA LYS A 238 -43.58 58.77 5.53
C LYS A 238 -42.15 59.08 5.00
N ASP A 239 -41.04 58.35 5.19
CA ASP A 239 -40.59 57.09 5.80
C ASP A 239 -39.03 57.18 5.74
N LEU A 240 -38.16 56.97 6.74
CA LEU A 240 -37.78 55.73 7.44
C LEU A 240 -37.61 54.46 6.58
N ALA A 241 -37.23 54.67 5.32
CA ALA A 241 -36.67 53.64 4.45
C ALA A 241 -35.15 53.53 4.61
N LEU A 242 -34.69 52.30 4.86
CA LEU A 242 -33.36 51.77 4.58
C LEU A 242 -32.30 51.93 5.68
N THR A 243 -32.25 51.05 6.68
CA THR A 243 -31.56 49.74 6.62
C THR A 243 -30.16 49.84 5.98
N ILE A 244 -29.11 49.63 6.77
CA ILE A 244 -28.39 48.34 6.75
C ILE A 244 -27.82 48.09 5.36
N GLU A 245 -26.67 48.69 5.11
CA GLU A 245 -25.77 48.28 4.05
C GLU A 245 -24.36 48.31 4.66
N ASN A 246 -23.76 47.14 4.86
CA ASN A 246 -22.31 46.97 5.11
C ASN A 246 -21.85 46.68 6.54
N LEU A 247 -22.46 45.68 7.17
CA LEU A 247 -21.62 44.66 7.83
C LEU A 247 -20.87 43.89 6.75
N LYS A 248 -19.57 44.16 6.52
CA LYS A 248 -18.71 43.27 5.72
C LYS A 248 -17.24 43.37 6.12
N LYS A 249 -16.70 42.20 6.52
CA LYS A 249 -15.34 41.68 6.33
C LYS A 249 -14.40 41.71 7.53
N ASP A 250 -14.37 40.57 8.23
CA ASP A 250 -13.33 39.54 8.06
C ASP A 250 -11.87 39.99 8.13
N GLU A 251 -11.15 39.39 9.07
CA GLU A 251 -10.12 38.39 8.77
C GLU A 251 -8.82 39.08 8.35
N GLU A 252 -7.87 39.13 9.25
CA GLU A 252 -6.86 38.09 9.40
C GLU A 252 -5.55 38.63 8.87
N LEU A 253 -4.48 38.08 9.44
CA LEU A 253 -3.13 38.14 8.91
C LEU A 253 -2.48 39.54 8.98
N SER A 254 -1.27 39.69 9.48
CA SER A 254 -0.27 38.70 9.80
C SER A 254 0.95 39.50 10.24
N LYS A 255 1.48 39.13 11.40
CA LYS A 255 2.91 39.02 11.70
C LYS A 255 3.79 40.20 11.28
N LYS A 256 4.46 40.80 12.27
CA LYS A 256 5.90 40.58 12.50
C LYS A 256 6.48 41.58 13.51
N LYS A 257 7.45 41.04 14.27
CA LYS A 257 8.51 41.74 15.04
C LYS A 257 7.98 42.37 16.33
N ALA A 258 8.68 42.39 17.45
CA ALA A 258 10.08 42.16 17.72
C ALA A 258 10.15 41.93 19.25
N VAL A 259 10.89 40.93 19.74
CA VAL A 259 12.29 41.12 20.13
C VAL A 259 12.36 42.09 21.32
N THR A 260 12.32 41.50 22.51
CA THR A 260 13.45 41.47 23.46
C THR A 260 13.57 42.76 24.24
N GLU A 261 13.05 42.74 25.47
CA GLU A 261 13.54 43.54 26.59
C GLU A 261 12.75 43.11 27.83
N ALA A 262 13.17 41.99 28.44
CA ALA A 262 13.01 41.71 29.87
C ALA A 262 13.31 40.23 30.12
N LEU A 263 14.56 39.95 30.53
CA LEU A 263 14.92 39.05 31.65
C LEU A 263 16.37 38.55 31.53
N GLU A 264 17.29 39.46 31.21
CA GLU A 264 18.67 39.33 31.66
C GLU A 264 18.72 39.57 33.18
N LYS A 265 18.84 38.47 33.94
CA LYS A 265 19.47 38.42 35.28
C LYS A 265 19.42 36.99 35.82
N LYS A 266 20.45 36.19 35.51
CA LYS A 266 20.89 35.00 36.29
C LYS A 266 22.17 34.39 35.69
N SER A 267 23.27 35.13 35.75
CA SER A 267 24.60 34.63 35.37
C SER A 267 25.71 35.27 36.20
N LEU A 268 25.72 35.02 37.51
CA LEU A 268 26.94 35.11 38.33
C LEU A 268 26.76 34.26 39.60
N VAL A 269 27.83 33.59 40.04
CA VAL A 269 27.99 32.79 41.27
C VAL A 269 27.73 31.27 41.19
N ALA A 270 28.44 30.55 40.31
CA ALA A 270 28.71 29.12 40.50
C ALA A 270 30.06 28.71 39.88
N ALA A 271 31.06 29.57 40.06
CA ALA A 271 32.45 29.35 39.69
C ALA A 271 33.31 29.51 40.93
N ASN A 272 33.22 28.59 41.91
CA ASN A 272 34.25 28.53 42.96
C ASN A 272 34.38 27.28 43.85
N ASP A 273 33.89 26.07 43.52
CA ASP A 273 33.97 24.95 44.50
C ASP A 273 34.29 23.55 43.91
N CYS A 274 35.26 23.45 43.01
CA CYS A 274 35.83 22.14 42.62
C CYS A 274 37.35 22.19 42.33
N LYS A 275 38.08 23.06 43.05
CA LYS A 275 39.54 23.22 42.91
C LYS A 275 40.35 22.72 44.11
N MET A 276 39.73 22.12 45.13
CA MET A 276 40.41 21.75 46.39
C MET A 276 40.36 20.25 46.77
N ALA A 277 40.16 19.35 45.81
CA ALA A 277 40.19 17.89 46.06
C ALA A 277 41.34 17.13 45.37
N VAL A 278 42.20 17.82 44.60
CA VAL A 278 43.21 17.17 43.73
C VAL A 278 44.63 17.22 44.32
N GLU A 279 44.90 18.05 45.33
CA GLU A 279 46.28 18.29 45.81
C GLU A 279 46.68 17.50 47.08
N ALA A 280 45.78 16.71 47.68
CA ALA A 280 46.07 15.93 48.90
C ALA A 280 46.44 14.45 48.65
N THR A 281 46.24 13.90 47.44
CA THR A 281 46.46 12.47 47.13
C THR A 281 47.78 12.20 46.39
N LEU A 282 48.54 13.24 46.04
CA LEU A 282 49.76 13.15 45.22
C LEU A 282 51.07 13.02 46.03
N ALA A 283 51.00 13.06 47.37
CA ALA A 283 52.18 13.03 48.25
C ALA A 283 52.50 11.66 48.89
N ARG A 284 51.60 10.66 48.83
CA ARG A 284 51.84 9.32 49.43
C ARG A 284 52.32 8.24 48.44
N ASN A 285 52.38 8.53 47.14
CA ASN A 285 52.72 7.54 46.10
C ASN A 285 54.19 7.57 45.63
N LYS A 286 55.09 8.30 46.31
CA LYS A 286 56.51 8.40 45.89
C LYS A 286 57.44 7.37 46.54
N GLU A 287 57.05 6.70 47.62
CA GLU A 287 57.91 5.69 48.29
C GLU A 287 57.63 4.24 47.83
N SER A 288 56.47 3.95 47.23
CA SER A 288 56.14 2.61 46.70
C SER A 288 56.76 2.32 45.31
N MET A 289 57.33 3.32 44.64
CA MET A 289 57.86 3.19 43.27
C MET A 289 59.28 2.61 43.20
N ALA A 290 60.06 2.72 44.29
CA ALA A 290 61.46 2.27 44.31
C ALA A 290 61.61 0.73 44.46
N SER A 291 60.69 0.06 45.16
CA SER A 291 60.72 -1.42 45.30
C SER A 291 60.15 -2.15 44.07
N LEU A 292 59.32 -1.49 43.27
CA LEU A 292 58.75 -2.05 42.04
C LEU A 292 59.72 -2.02 40.84
N GLN A 293 60.67 -1.08 40.80
CA GLN A 293 61.67 -1.00 39.73
C GLN A 293 62.65 -2.19 39.71
N SER A 294 62.99 -2.78 40.86
CA SER A 294 63.84 -3.98 40.95
C SER A 294 63.14 -5.24 40.40
N ASN A 295 61.84 -5.39 40.67
CA ASN A 295 61.05 -6.53 40.16
C ASN A 295 60.75 -6.41 38.65
N ILE A 296 60.68 -5.20 38.11
CA ILE A 296 60.47 -4.94 36.67
C ILE A 296 61.65 -5.41 35.82
N ILE A 297 62.89 -5.32 36.32
CA ILE A 297 64.08 -5.79 35.57
C ILE A 297 64.09 -7.32 35.45
N ARG A 298 63.69 -8.04 36.52
CA ARG A 298 63.57 -9.51 36.50
C ARG A 298 62.41 -9.99 35.60
N LEU A 299 61.27 -9.33 35.67
CA LEU A 299 60.09 -9.64 34.83
C LEU A 299 60.30 -9.29 33.35
N LYS A 300 61.11 -8.26 33.03
CA LYS A 300 61.47 -7.94 31.63
C LYS A 300 62.33 -9.03 30.97
N ALA A 301 63.18 -9.72 31.73
CA ALA A 301 64.00 -10.83 31.22
C ALA A 301 63.17 -12.09 30.94
N GLU A 302 62.17 -12.38 31.78
CA GLU A 302 61.21 -13.49 31.57
C GLU A 302 60.19 -13.15 30.47
N ALA A 303 59.72 -11.90 30.41
CA ALA A 303 58.85 -11.40 29.35
C ALA A 303 59.53 -11.39 27.97
N GLY A 304 60.85 -11.18 27.89
CA GLY A 304 61.60 -11.31 26.64
C GLY A 304 61.61 -12.73 26.08
N LYS A 305 61.74 -13.75 26.95
CA LYS A 305 61.67 -15.17 26.56
C LYS A 305 60.24 -15.60 26.23
N ALA A 306 59.24 -15.13 26.99
CA ALA A 306 57.83 -15.36 26.71
C ALA A 306 57.38 -14.66 25.41
N SER A 307 57.86 -13.44 25.13
CA SER A 307 57.57 -12.69 23.91
C SER A 307 58.14 -13.36 22.67
N ALA A 308 59.36 -13.93 22.74
CA ALA A 308 59.94 -14.69 21.64
C ALA A 308 59.14 -15.97 21.31
N ASN A 309 58.65 -16.68 22.34
CA ASN A 309 57.80 -17.85 22.15
C ASN A 309 56.38 -17.47 21.68
N LEU A 310 55.81 -16.38 22.20
CA LEU A 310 54.53 -15.84 21.75
C LEU A 310 54.60 -15.40 20.28
N LYS A 311 55.72 -14.84 19.82
CA LYS A 311 55.90 -14.43 18.42
C LYS A 311 56.01 -15.63 17.47
N ARG A 312 56.58 -16.75 17.93
CA ARG A 312 56.58 -18.02 17.19
C ARG A 312 55.18 -18.65 17.13
N GLU A 313 54.45 -18.67 18.25
CA GLU A 313 53.08 -19.18 18.25
C GLU A 313 52.12 -18.25 17.51
N GLN A 314 52.31 -16.93 17.52
CA GLN A 314 51.56 -15.99 16.70
C GLN A 314 51.79 -16.20 15.19
N LEU A 315 53.00 -16.59 14.78
CA LEU A 315 53.26 -16.97 13.38
C LEU A 315 52.54 -18.28 13.03
N ARG A 316 52.58 -19.27 13.93
CA ARG A 316 51.87 -20.54 13.75
C ARG A 316 50.35 -20.39 13.73
N VAL A 317 49.79 -19.55 14.60
CA VAL A 317 48.37 -19.18 14.63
C VAL A 317 48.00 -18.42 13.37
N LYS A 318 48.83 -17.46 12.88
CA LYS A 318 48.58 -16.79 11.60
C LYS A 318 48.56 -17.74 10.41
N ASP A 319 49.41 -18.76 10.40
CA ASP A 319 49.42 -19.76 9.33
C ASP A 319 48.23 -20.72 9.44
N LEU A 320 47.77 -21.05 10.65
CA LEU A 320 46.53 -21.79 10.90
C LEU A 320 45.29 -20.95 10.53
N ASP A 321 45.25 -19.66 10.85
CA ASP A 321 44.18 -18.73 10.48
C ASP A 321 44.11 -18.55 8.96
N ARG A 322 45.25 -18.50 8.27
CA ARG A 322 45.30 -18.51 6.79
C ARG A 322 44.78 -19.82 6.21
N SER A 323 45.07 -20.94 6.86
CA SER A 323 44.54 -22.26 6.48
C SER A 323 43.02 -22.33 6.69
N LEU A 324 42.54 -21.90 7.86
CA LEU A 324 41.12 -21.84 8.23
C LEU A 324 40.34 -20.84 7.36
N ALA A 325 40.94 -19.71 7.02
CA ALA A 325 40.35 -18.74 6.09
C ALA A 325 40.18 -19.37 4.70
N ARG A 326 41.17 -20.11 4.20
CA ARG A 326 41.07 -20.81 2.90
C ARG A 326 40.04 -21.93 2.90
N THR A 327 39.83 -22.62 4.02
CA THR A 327 38.77 -23.63 4.11
C THR A 327 37.40 -22.98 4.26
N ASN A 328 37.29 -21.91 5.06
CA ASN A 328 36.04 -21.18 5.23
C ASN A 328 35.60 -20.48 3.94
N THR A 329 36.51 -19.93 3.14
CA THR A 329 36.16 -19.37 1.82
C THR A 329 35.62 -20.44 0.89
N LYS A 330 36.20 -21.65 0.88
CA LYS A 330 35.69 -22.78 0.09
C LYS A 330 34.29 -23.23 0.55
N TYR A 331 34.08 -23.37 1.86
CA TYR A 331 32.75 -23.72 2.38
C TYR A 331 31.70 -22.62 2.12
N LEU A 332 32.10 -21.34 2.17
CA LEU A 332 31.24 -20.22 1.79
C LEU A 332 30.91 -20.22 0.29
N GLU A 333 31.88 -20.53 -0.57
CA GLU A 333 31.68 -20.67 -2.02
C GLU A 333 30.72 -21.83 -2.33
N GLU A 334 30.90 -22.99 -1.70
CA GLU A 334 30.01 -24.15 -1.83
C GLU A 334 28.60 -23.85 -1.30
N ALA A 335 28.48 -23.21 -0.12
CA ALA A 335 27.20 -22.78 0.43
C ALA A 335 26.48 -21.75 -0.46
N ASN A 336 27.23 -20.82 -1.06
CA ASN A 336 26.69 -19.84 -2.00
C ASN A 336 26.23 -20.49 -3.31
N GLN A 337 26.96 -21.48 -3.83
CA GLN A 337 26.54 -22.27 -4.98
C GLN A 337 25.26 -23.06 -4.68
N HIS A 338 25.17 -23.70 -3.52
CA HIS A 338 23.95 -24.38 -3.08
C HIS A 338 22.77 -23.41 -2.89
N ALA A 339 23.01 -22.23 -2.34
CA ALA A 339 21.98 -21.20 -2.19
C ALA A 339 21.49 -20.66 -3.55
N LEU A 340 22.39 -20.49 -4.53
CA LEU A 340 22.05 -20.11 -5.91
C LEU A 340 21.21 -21.18 -6.60
N MET A 341 21.63 -22.45 -6.51
CA MET A 341 20.89 -23.60 -7.05
C MET A 341 19.48 -23.72 -6.43
N HIS A 342 19.37 -23.51 -5.11
CA HIS A 342 18.09 -23.52 -4.41
C HIS A 342 17.20 -22.35 -4.85
N LYS A 343 17.76 -21.14 -5.01
CA LYS A 343 17.03 -19.97 -5.53
C LYS A 343 16.52 -20.20 -6.96
N GLU A 344 17.32 -20.81 -7.83
CA GLU A 344 16.87 -21.15 -9.19
C GLU A 344 15.77 -22.21 -9.19
N SER A 345 15.87 -23.23 -8.32
CA SER A 345 14.83 -24.25 -8.15
C SER A 345 13.51 -23.66 -7.65
N VAL A 346 13.56 -22.79 -6.63
CA VAL A 346 12.40 -22.06 -6.12
C VAL A 346 11.78 -21.18 -7.21
N ARG A 347 12.59 -20.42 -7.95
CA ARG A 347 12.12 -19.57 -9.06
C ARG A 347 11.42 -20.36 -10.16
N LEU A 348 11.92 -21.55 -10.51
CA LEU A 348 11.28 -22.42 -11.48
C LEU A 348 9.95 -22.98 -10.96
N SER A 349 9.88 -23.31 -9.66
CA SER A 349 8.64 -23.75 -9.03
C SER A 349 7.59 -22.65 -8.99
N GLU A 350 7.97 -21.42 -8.63
CA GLU A 350 7.12 -20.22 -8.60
C GLU A 350 6.53 -19.92 -9.98
N LYS A 351 7.36 -19.91 -11.03
CA LYS A 351 6.87 -19.75 -12.41
C LYS A 351 5.86 -20.84 -12.81
N SER A 352 6.03 -22.07 -12.33
CA SER A 352 5.06 -23.14 -12.60
C SER A 352 3.73 -22.92 -11.85
N TYR A 353 3.78 -22.39 -10.63
CA TYR A 353 2.59 -22.06 -9.84
C TYR A 353 1.87 -20.82 -10.39
N GLU A 354 2.60 -19.78 -10.79
CA GLU A 354 2.04 -18.60 -11.45
C GLU A 354 1.32 -18.97 -12.74
N LYS A 355 1.90 -19.87 -13.55
CA LYS A 355 1.24 -20.37 -14.77
C LYS A 355 -0.04 -21.13 -14.45
N LYS A 356 -0.05 -21.98 -13.41
CA LYS A 356 -1.26 -22.69 -12.97
C LYS A 356 -2.32 -21.75 -12.39
N LEU A 357 -1.91 -20.74 -11.64
CA LEU A 357 -2.79 -19.73 -11.07
C LEU A 357 -3.41 -18.85 -12.17
N GLY A 358 -2.63 -18.44 -13.16
CA GLY A 358 -3.10 -17.72 -14.34
C GLY A 358 -4.14 -18.51 -15.14
N GLN A 359 -3.90 -19.81 -15.35
CA GLN A 359 -4.86 -20.70 -16.01
C GLN A 359 -6.16 -20.84 -15.20
N ALA A 360 -6.07 -20.99 -13.87
CA ALA A 360 -7.25 -21.07 -13.00
C ALA A 360 -8.06 -19.77 -12.99
N LEU A 361 -7.39 -18.61 -12.99
CA LEU A 361 -8.04 -17.29 -13.07
C LEU A 361 -8.71 -17.06 -14.43
N GLU A 362 -8.07 -17.46 -15.53
CA GLU A 362 -8.69 -17.40 -16.87
C GLU A 362 -9.93 -18.30 -16.97
N GLU A 363 -9.89 -19.51 -16.40
CA GLU A 363 -11.05 -20.40 -16.35
C GLU A 363 -12.18 -19.82 -15.50
N GLN A 364 -11.86 -19.18 -14.36
CA GLN A 364 -12.85 -18.55 -13.51
C GLN A 364 -13.48 -17.31 -14.19
N ASN A 365 -12.66 -16.49 -14.84
CA ASN A 365 -13.14 -15.33 -15.60
C ASN A 365 -14.04 -15.74 -16.78
N LYS A 366 -13.69 -16.81 -17.52
CA LYS A 366 -14.55 -17.36 -18.57
C LYS A 366 -15.88 -17.84 -18.01
N LYS A 367 -15.91 -18.48 -16.83
CA LYS A 367 -17.16 -18.87 -16.16
C LYS A 367 -18.00 -17.66 -15.78
N TYR A 368 -17.39 -16.61 -15.21
CA TYR A 368 -18.10 -15.37 -14.88
C TYR A 368 -18.62 -14.63 -16.11
N GLU A 369 -17.87 -14.58 -17.21
CA GLU A 369 -18.34 -13.97 -18.46
C GLU A 369 -19.56 -14.70 -19.03
N VAL A 370 -19.59 -16.03 -18.96
CA VAL A 370 -20.74 -16.83 -19.39
C VAL A 370 -21.93 -16.61 -18.46
N GLU A 371 -21.73 -16.60 -17.14
CA GLU A 371 -22.80 -16.31 -16.17
C GLU A 371 -23.38 -14.89 -16.34
N MET A 372 -22.54 -13.88 -16.58
CA MET A 372 -22.99 -12.51 -16.81
C MET A 372 -23.77 -12.37 -18.12
N LYS A 373 -23.34 -13.03 -19.20
CA LYS A 373 -24.09 -13.07 -20.47
C LYS A 373 -25.45 -13.76 -20.30
N ASN A 374 -25.51 -14.86 -19.55
CA ASN A 374 -26.77 -15.54 -19.26
C ASN A 374 -27.72 -14.66 -18.43
N LYS A 375 -27.21 -13.96 -17.41
CA LYS A 375 -28.02 -13.03 -16.60
C LYS A 375 -28.52 -11.82 -17.41
N LEU A 376 -27.72 -11.30 -18.32
CA LEU A 376 -28.14 -10.25 -19.25
C LEU A 376 -29.25 -10.75 -20.18
N ALA A 377 -29.09 -11.94 -20.77
CA ALA A 377 -30.12 -12.54 -21.62
C ALA A 377 -31.42 -12.84 -20.86
N GLU A 378 -31.34 -13.30 -19.61
CA GLU A 378 -32.52 -13.49 -18.75
C GLU A 378 -33.21 -12.17 -18.39
N ALA A 379 -32.45 -11.11 -18.14
CA ALA A 379 -32.99 -9.78 -17.85
C ALA A 379 -33.65 -9.15 -19.08
N GLU A 380 -33.03 -9.28 -20.26
CA GLU A 380 -33.60 -8.85 -21.54
C GLU A 380 -34.89 -9.61 -21.86
N ALA A 381 -34.93 -10.93 -21.62
CA ALA A 381 -36.12 -11.74 -21.79
C ALA A 381 -37.26 -11.29 -20.86
N LYS A 382 -36.98 -11.06 -19.57
CA LYS A 382 -37.97 -10.55 -18.61
C LYS A 382 -38.48 -9.16 -18.98
N TYR A 383 -37.59 -8.25 -19.36
CA TYR A 383 -37.97 -6.91 -19.81
C TYR A 383 -38.84 -6.95 -21.07
N SER A 384 -38.53 -7.85 -22.02
CA SER A 384 -39.35 -8.04 -23.22
C SER A 384 -40.74 -8.58 -22.91
N GLN A 385 -40.85 -9.46 -21.91
CA GLN A 385 -42.11 -10.04 -21.46
C GLN A 385 -42.96 -9.00 -20.72
N GLU A 386 -42.39 -8.24 -19.79
CA GLU A 386 -43.07 -7.15 -19.07
C GLU A 386 -43.56 -6.06 -20.03
N LYS A 387 -42.78 -5.74 -21.06
CA LYS A 387 -43.19 -4.80 -22.11
C LYS A 387 -44.38 -5.32 -22.92
N MET A 388 -44.42 -6.61 -23.26
CA MET A 388 -45.55 -7.23 -23.96
C MET A 388 -46.82 -7.24 -23.09
N GLU A 389 -46.68 -7.56 -21.80
CA GLU A 389 -47.80 -7.55 -20.84
C GLU A 389 -48.35 -6.12 -20.62
N SER A 390 -47.47 -5.12 -20.50
CA SER A 390 -47.89 -3.71 -20.39
C SER A 390 -48.59 -3.21 -21.66
N LEU A 391 -48.15 -3.62 -22.85
CA LEU A 391 -48.81 -3.29 -24.10
C LEU A 391 -50.18 -3.97 -24.21
N ALA A 392 -50.29 -5.24 -23.82
CA ALA A 392 -51.55 -5.97 -23.81
C ALA A 392 -52.58 -5.34 -22.84
N CYS A 393 -52.14 -4.86 -21.66
CA CYS A 393 -53.01 -4.12 -20.74
C CYS A 393 -53.46 -2.77 -21.33
N ALA A 394 -52.57 -2.01 -21.97
CA ALA A 394 -52.92 -0.75 -22.63
C ALA A 394 -53.88 -0.95 -23.82
N GLU A 395 -53.71 -2.02 -24.60
CA GLU A 395 -54.63 -2.39 -25.68
C GLU A 395 -56.02 -2.78 -25.15
N HIS A 396 -56.07 -3.50 -24.03
CA HIS A 396 -57.33 -3.86 -23.40
C HIS A 396 -58.08 -2.64 -22.82
N ASP A 397 -57.36 -1.70 -22.20
CA ASP A 397 -57.97 -0.49 -21.64
C ASP A 397 -58.44 0.48 -22.72
N THR A 398 -57.70 0.60 -23.83
CA THR A 398 -58.16 1.39 -24.99
C THR A 398 -59.38 0.76 -25.66
N ARG A 399 -59.46 -0.58 -25.72
CA ARG A 399 -60.63 -1.30 -26.22
C ARG A 399 -61.87 -1.10 -25.34
N LYS A 400 -61.72 -1.15 -24.01
CA LYS A 400 -62.80 -0.80 -23.07
C LYS A 400 -63.29 0.64 -23.21
N GLN A 401 -62.38 1.59 -23.45
CA GLN A 401 -62.74 2.99 -23.68
C GLN A 401 -63.49 3.16 -25.02
N LEU A 402 -63.09 2.43 -26.06
CA LEU A 402 -63.80 2.39 -27.35
C LEU A 402 -65.20 1.76 -27.21
N ASP A 403 -65.31 0.64 -26.49
CA ASP A 403 -66.60 -0.03 -26.26
C ASP A 403 -67.56 0.89 -25.49
N ALA A 404 -67.09 1.56 -24.43
CA ALA A 404 -67.89 2.55 -23.68
C ALA A 404 -68.28 3.77 -24.54
N ALA A 405 -67.41 4.23 -25.44
CA ALA A 405 -67.70 5.31 -26.38
C ALA A 405 -68.73 4.91 -27.45
N THR A 406 -68.69 3.65 -27.92
CA THR A 406 -69.68 3.13 -28.87
C THR A 406 -71.04 2.88 -28.21
N GLU A 407 -71.07 2.47 -26.95
CA GLU A 407 -72.29 2.26 -26.18
C GLU A 407 -73.00 3.59 -25.85
N THR A 408 -72.22 4.63 -25.51
CA THR A 408 -72.74 5.99 -25.32
C THR A 408 -73.24 6.62 -26.61
N LEU A 409 -72.55 6.43 -27.75
CA LEU A 409 -73.04 6.85 -29.06
C LEU A 409 -74.33 6.12 -29.45
N SER A 410 -74.39 4.80 -29.23
CA SER A 410 -75.60 3.99 -29.48
C SER A 410 -76.80 4.46 -28.65
N SER A 411 -76.58 4.78 -27.37
CA SER A 411 -77.61 5.37 -26.51
C SER A 411 -78.07 6.74 -27.00
N GLN A 412 -77.17 7.59 -27.50
CA GLN A 412 -77.52 8.91 -28.05
C GLN A 412 -78.31 8.79 -29.36
N TYR A 413 -77.99 7.82 -30.23
CA TYR A 413 -78.80 7.51 -31.40
C TYR A 413 -80.19 6.98 -31.04
N GLY A 414 -80.30 6.16 -29.98
CA GLY A 414 -81.58 5.65 -29.48
C GLY A 414 -82.52 6.74 -28.97
N ILE A 415 -81.98 7.74 -28.25
CA ILE A 415 -82.75 8.88 -27.75
C ILE A 415 -83.22 9.76 -28.92
N LYS A 416 -82.33 10.07 -29.87
CA LYS A 416 -82.65 10.92 -31.02
C LYS A 416 -83.64 10.28 -32.01
N MET A 417 -83.63 8.95 -32.14
CA MET A 417 -84.65 8.21 -32.90
C MET A 417 -86.04 8.23 -32.24
N ASN A 418 -86.12 8.30 -30.92
CA ASN A 418 -87.39 8.42 -30.21
C ASN A 418 -87.98 9.84 -30.29
N GLU A 419 -87.13 10.87 -30.30
CA GLU A 419 -87.55 12.26 -30.54
C GLU A 419 -88.13 12.44 -31.95
N LEU A 420 -87.48 11.88 -32.98
CA LEU A 420 -87.98 11.90 -34.36
C LEU A 420 -89.28 11.11 -34.54
N ARG A 421 -89.53 10.07 -33.74
CA ARG A 421 -90.80 9.32 -33.74
C ARG A 421 -91.94 10.11 -33.11
N GLN A 422 -91.68 10.90 -32.07
CA GLN A 422 -92.70 11.74 -31.44
C GLN A 422 -93.10 12.93 -32.34
N GLU A 423 -92.16 13.49 -33.11
CA GLU A 423 -92.45 14.52 -34.12
C GLU A 423 -93.32 14.01 -35.28
N ASN A 424 -93.12 12.75 -35.70
CA ASN A 424 -93.89 12.14 -36.78
C ASN A 424 -95.35 11.82 -36.40
N ILE A 425 -95.59 11.49 -35.13
CA ILE A 425 -96.93 11.28 -34.58
C ILE A 425 -97.72 12.60 -34.55
N HIS A 426 -97.04 13.73 -34.32
CA HIS A 426 -97.69 15.04 -34.29
C HIS A 426 -98.07 15.56 -35.69
N LEU A 427 -97.29 15.20 -36.73
CA LEU A 427 -97.60 15.51 -38.13
C LEU A 427 -98.76 14.65 -38.68
N SER A 428 -98.90 13.40 -38.24
CA SER A 428 -100.00 12.52 -38.66
C SER A 428 -101.39 12.99 -38.20
N SER A 429 -101.47 13.75 -37.11
CA SER A 429 -102.74 14.30 -36.60
C SER A 429 -103.32 15.42 -37.48
N LYS A 430 -102.49 16.13 -38.27
CA LYS A 430 -102.93 17.21 -39.17
C LYS A 430 -103.29 16.75 -40.58
N VAL A 431 -102.96 15.51 -40.94
CA VAL A 431 -103.26 14.92 -42.26
C VAL A 431 -104.69 14.36 -42.33
N ASN A 432 -105.29 13.99 -41.18
CA ASN A 432 -106.62 13.39 -41.10
C ASN A 432 -107.79 14.37 -41.40
N ASP A 433 -107.57 15.68 -41.35
CA ASP A 433 -108.59 16.68 -41.69
C ASP A 433 -108.67 16.96 -43.21
N LEU A 434 -107.66 16.54 -43.99
CA LEU A 434 -107.61 16.69 -45.45
C LEU A 434 -107.92 15.40 -46.22
N SER A 435 -108.10 14.27 -45.51
CA SER A 435 -108.38 12.96 -46.14
C SER A 435 -109.84 12.74 -46.52
N PHE A 436 -110.74 13.70 -46.27
CA PHE A 436 -112.12 13.69 -46.77
C PHE A 436 -112.21 13.95 -48.29
N ASP A 437 -111.20 14.58 -48.89
CA ASP A 437 -111.14 14.87 -50.33
C ASP A 437 -110.42 13.79 -51.16
N LEU A 438 -109.93 12.70 -50.55
CA LEU A 438 -109.21 11.60 -51.23
C LEU A 438 -110.01 10.29 -51.29
N GLU A 439 -111.33 10.36 -51.14
CA GLU A 439 -112.28 9.27 -51.44
C GLU A 439 -112.23 8.85 -52.93
N SER A 440 -111.66 9.69 -53.80
CA SER A 440 -111.52 9.45 -55.25
C SER A 440 -110.27 8.63 -55.65
N THR A 441 -109.30 8.40 -54.76
CA THR A 441 -108.11 7.56 -55.04
C THR A 441 -108.21 6.14 -54.49
N ARG A 442 -109.36 5.79 -53.88
CA ARG A 442 -109.67 4.49 -53.27
C ARG A 442 -109.76 3.33 -54.28
N ALA A 443 -109.85 3.62 -55.57
CA ALA A 443 -109.91 2.62 -56.64
C ALA A 443 -108.52 2.09 -57.10
N GLN A 444 -107.40 2.71 -56.68
CA GLN A 444 -106.04 2.27 -57.07
C GLN A 444 -105.27 1.54 -55.95
N LEU A 445 -105.86 1.37 -54.76
CA LEU A 445 -105.24 0.68 -53.61
C LEU A 445 -105.57 -0.83 -53.52
N GLY A 446 -106.61 -1.30 -54.22
CA GLY A 446 -106.98 -2.72 -54.23
C GLY A 446 -105.90 -3.66 -54.79
N GLU A 447 -105.06 -3.18 -55.71
CA GLU A 447 -103.98 -3.98 -56.31
C GLU A 447 -102.67 -3.97 -55.48
N ARG A 448 -102.57 -3.16 -54.42
CA ARG A 448 -101.37 -3.11 -53.55
C ARG A 448 -101.50 -3.85 -52.23
N ASP A 449 -102.71 -4.08 -51.76
CA ASP A 449 -102.95 -4.85 -50.53
C ASP A 449 -102.68 -6.35 -50.72
N ASP A 450 -102.90 -6.89 -51.93
CA ASP A 450 -102.55 -8.28 -52.26
C ASP A 450 -101.01 -8.51 -52.33
N ALA A 451 -100.25 -7.52 -52.81
CA ALA A 451 -98.77 -7.61 -52.84
C ALA A 451 -98.11 -7.46 -51.46
N LEU A 452 -98.76 -6.77 -50.51
CA LEU A 452 -98.26 -6.62 -49.14
C LEU A 452 -98.46 -7.88 -48.31
N TYR A 453 -99.53 -8.64 -48.55
CA TYR A 453 -99.80 -9.88 -47.82
C TYR A 453 -98.80 -10.99 -48.19
N ASP A 454 -98.42 -11.09 -49.47
CA ASP A 454 -97.41 -12.07 -49.93
C ASP A 454 -95.99 -11.75 -49.42
N ALA A 455 -95.59 -10.46 -49.42
CA ALA A 455 -94.28 -10.04 -48.92
C ALA A 455 -94.12 -10.21 -47.38
N GLN A 456 -95.22 -10.11 -46.64
CA GLN A 456 -95.21 -10.27 -45.18
C GLN A 456 -95.12 -11.74 -44.75
N SER A 457 -95.75 -12.64 -45.51
CA SER A 457 -95.61 -14.10 -45.36
C SER A 457 -94.16 -14.57 -45.60
N GLU A 458 -93.49 -14.02 -46.62
CA GLU A 458 -92.11 -14.36 -46.97
C GLU A 458 -91.10 -13.85 -45.92
N SER A 459 -91.30 -12.63 -45.40
CA SER A 459 -90.50 -12.04 -44.31
C SER A 459 -90.56 -12.87 -43.02
N ASP A 460 -91.73 -13.38 -42.65
CA ASP A 460 -91.90 -14.16 -41.42
C ASP A 460 -91.40 -15.60 -41.55
N SER A 461 -91.24 -16.12 -42.78
CA SER A 461 -90.55 -17.38 -43.04
C SER A 461 -89.03 -17.24 -42.87
N LEU A 462 -88.44 -16.14 -43.38
CA LEU A 462 -87.01 -15.86 -43.32
C LEU A 462 -86.54 -15.52 -41.90
N LYS A 463 -87.34 -14.77 -41.13
CA LYS A 463 -87.03 -14.49 -39.70
C LYS A 463 -86.96 -15.78 -38.88
N ARG A 464 -87.87 -16.74 -39.13
CA ARG A 464 -87.86 -18.04 -38.45
C ARG A 464 -86.62 -18.87 -38.81
N ALA A 465 -86.25 -18.92 -40.09
CA ALA A 465 -85.02 -19.59 -40.54
C ALA A 465 -83.76 -18.94 -39.93
N HIS A 466 -83.71 -17.61 -39.87
CA HIS A 466 -82.56 -16.88 -39.31
C HIS A 466 -82.42 -17.08 -37.80
N THR A 467 -83.53 -17.08 -37.06
CA THR A 467 -83.53 -17.31 -35.61
C THR A 467 -83.04 -18.71 -35.27
N ILE A 468 -83.47 -19.72 -36.05
CA ILE A 468 -82.98 -21.11 -35.91
C ILE A 468 -81.48 -21.19 -36.20
N SER A 469 -80.98 -20.49 -37.21
CA SER A 469 -79.54 -20.45 -37.53
C SER A 469 -78.70 -19.81 -36.41
N ILE A 470 -79.17 -18.70 -35.82
CA ILE A 470 -78.51 -18.05 -34.69
C ILE A 470 -78.47 -19.00 -33.48
N ILE A 471 -79.59 -19.65 -33.15
CA ILE A 471 -79.66 -20.62 -32.04
C ILE A 471 -78.65 -21.76 -32.24
N TRP A 472 -78.49 -22.23 -33.48
CA TRP A 472 -77.54 -23.30 -33.80
C TRP A 472 -76.07 -22.85 -33.67
N MET A 473 -75.74 -21.63 -34.12
CA MET A 473 -74.40 -21.06 -33.96
C MET A 473 -74.05 -20.80 -32.49
N VAL A 474 -75.00 -20.26 -31.72
CA VAL A 474 -74.82 -20.02 -30.27
C VAL A 474 -74.64 -21.34 -29.52
N SER A 475 -75.47 -22.35 -29.82
CA SER A 475 -75.35 -23.68 -29.20
C SER A 475 -74.00 -24.34 -29.49
N ARG A 476 -73.48 -24.19 -30.72
CA ARG A 476 -72.17 -24.70 -31.12
C ARG A 476 -71.02 -23.94 -30.45
N ALA A 477 -71.14 -22.61 -30.29
CA ALA A 477 -70.16 -21.80 -29.57
C ALA A 477 -70.12 -22.13 -28.07
N MET A 478 -71.27 -22.37 -27.45
CA MET A 478 -71.35 -22.78 -26.04
C MET A 478 -70.72 -24.16 -25.80
N GLN A 479 -70.99 -25.15 -26.67
CA GLN A 479 -70.33 -26.46 -26.60
C GLN A 479 -68.81 -26.37 -26.76
N GLN A 480 -68.31 -25.48 -27.62
CA GLN A 480 -66.87 -25.25 -27.73
C GLN A 480 -66.30 -24.56 -26.47
N GLY A 481 -67.03 -23.59 -25.91
CA GLY A 481 -66.68 -22.91 -24.66
C GLY A 481 -66.50 -23.87 -23.49
N GLU A 482 -67.43 -24.80 -23.29
CA GLU A 482 -67.36 -25.81 -22.22
C GLU A 482 -66.13 -26.72 -22.35
N VAL A 483 -65.79 -27.13 -23.58
CA VAL A 483 -64.58 -27.95 -23.84
C VAL A 483 -63.29 -27.16 -23.56
N TYR A 484 -63.25 -25.86 -23.86
CA TYR A 484 -62.08 -25.03 -23.55
C TYR A 484 -61.94 -24.76 -22.05
N GLU A 485 -63.04 -24.51 -21.33
CA GLU A 485 -63.00 -24.35 -19.88
C GLU A 485 -62.50 -25.61 -19.17
N GLU A 486 -62.96 -26.80 -19.60
CA GLU A 486 -62.52 -28.05 -18.97
C GLU A 486 -61.03 -28.33 -19.23
N LYS A 487 -60.52 -27.97 -20.43
CA LYS A 487 -59.08 -28.03 -20.75
C LYS A 487 -58.28 -27.02 -19.92
N LEU A 488 -58.77 -25.79 -19.76
CA LEU A 488 -58.14 -24.77 -18.93
C LEU A 488 -58.08 -25.19 -17.46
N LYS A 489 -59.17 -25.73 -16.90
CA LYS A 489 -59.19 -26.26 -15.52
C LYS A 489 -58.19 -27.40 -15.31
N LYS A 490 -58.02 -28.29 -16.29
CA LYS A 490 -57.00 -29.36 -16.25
C LYS A 490 -55.57 -28.81 -16.34
N ILE A 491 -55.33 -27.78 -17.15
CA ILE A 491 -54.01 -27.13 -17.25
C ILE A 491 -53.67 -26.38 -15.95
N ILE A 492 -54.62 -25.63 -15.40
CA ILE A 492 -54.45 -24.86 -14.17
C ILE A 492 -54.15 -25.81 -13.01
N SER A 493 -54.98 -26.82 -12.77
CA SER A 493 -54.72 -27.81 -11.71
C SER A 493 -53.38 -28.55 -11.87
N HIS A 494 -52.99 -28.90 -13.11
CA HIS A 494 -51.68 -29.51 -13.35
C HIS A 494 -50.51 -28.54 -13.11
N SER A 495 -50.67 -27.25 -13.45
CA SER A 495 -49.68 -26.22 -13.18
C SER A 495 -49.56 -25.89 -11.69
N GLU A 496 -50.65 -25.88 -10.94
CA GLU A 496 -50.66 -25.63 -9.49
C GLU A 496 -49.93 -26.74 -8.72
N VAL A 497 -50.14 -28.01 -9.10
CA VAL A 497 -49.41 -29.14 -8.52
C VAL A 497 -47.91 -29.07 -8.83
N LYS A 498 -47.54 -28.65 -10.06
CA LYS A 498 -46.13 -28.41 -10.42
C LYS A 498 -45.54 -27.23 -9.66
N LEU A 499 -46.25 -26.12 -9.56
CA LEU A 499 -45.83 -24.93 -8.81
C LEU A 499 -45.63 -25.27 -7.34
N SER A 500 -46.56 -25.99 -6.72
CA SER A 500 -46.44 -26.43 -5.32
C SER A 500 -45.22 -27.31 -5.09
N SER A 501 -44.96 -28.29 -5.97
CA SER A 501 -43.77 -29.15 -5.84
C SER A 501 -42.45 -28.39 -6.08
N VAL A 502 -42.42 -27.42 -7.01
CA VAL A 502 -41.26 -26.54 -7.23
C VAL A 502 -41.05 -25.60 -6.05
N CYS A 503 -42.10 -25.02 -5.49
CA CYS A 503 -42.03 -24.16 -4.30
C CYS A 503 -41.46 -24.94 -3.09
N MET A 504 -41.93 -26.17 -2.85
CA MET A 504 -41.38 -27.01 -1.77
C MET A 504 -39.89 -27.33 -1.99
N GLN A 505 -39.48 -27.65 -3.22
CA GLN A 505 -38.07 -27.89 -3.55
C GLN A 505 -37.21 -26.63 -3.40
N LEU A 506 -37.75 -25.46 -3.73
CA LEU A 506 -37.07 -24.18 -3.54
C LEU A 506 -36.93 -23.85 -2.05
N GLU A 507 -37.96 -24.02 -1.25
CA GLU A 507 -37.90 -23.81 0.21
C GLU A 507 -36.88 -24.72 0.88
N GLU A 508 -36.82 -26.00 0.48
CA GLU A 508 -35.83 -26.95 1.00
C GLU A 508 -34.41 -26.55 0.60
N LYS A 509 -34.20 -26.11 -0.65
CA LYS A 509 -32.92 -25.56 -1.11
C LYS A 509 -32.54 -24.28 -0.37
N THR A 510 -33.48 -23.38 -0.11
CA THR A 510 -33.25 -22.14 0.65
C THR A 510 -32.83 -22.46 2.07
N LYS A 511 -33.53 -23.37 2.77
CA LYS A 511 -33.13 -23.83 4.12
C LYS A 511 -31.75 -24.46 4.14
N MET A 512 -31.42 -25.26 3.14
CA MET A 512 -30.08 -25.85 3.01
C MET A 512 -29.00 -24.80 2.74
N LEU A 513 -29.29 -23.79 1.93
CA LEU A 513 -28.39 -22.66 1.69
C LEU A 513 -28.22 -21.80 2.95
N ASP A 514 -29.28 -21.56 3.72
CA ASP A 514 -29.23 -20.84 5.00
C ASP A 514 -28.39 -21.57 6.04
N ILE A 515 -28.52 -22.90 6.13
CA ILE A 515 -27.66 -23.72 7.00
C ILE A 515 -26.20 -23.64 6.52
N LYS A 516 -25.93 -23.81 5.22
CA LYS A 516 -24.57 -23.72 4.67
C LYS A 516 -23.95 -22.35 4.87
N THR A 517 -24.71 -21.28 4.66
CA THR A 517 -24.23 -19.90 4.87
C THR A 517 -24.01 -19.62 6.36
N SER A 518 -24.86 -20.12 7.26
CA SER A 518 -24.65 -20.02 8.70
C SER A 518 -23.38 -20.75 9.16
N VAL A 519 -23.14 -21.98 8.68
CA VAL A 519 -21.90 -22.73 8.99
C VAL A 519 -20.68 -22.01 8.41
N ALA A 520 -20.76 -21.53 7.17
CA ALA A 520 -19.67 -20.76 6.56
C ALA A 520 -19.40 -19.44 7.30
N HIS A 521 -20.44 -18.78 7.83
CA HIS A 521 -20.29 -17.55 8.60
C HIS A 521 -19.59 -17.80 9.94
N LYS A 522 -20.00 -18.83 10.68
CA LYS A 522 -19.35 -19.24 11.93
C LYS A 522 -17.88 -19.59 11.72
N SER A 523 -17.59 -20.38 10.68
CA SER A 523 -16.21 -20.71 10.30
C SER A 523 -15.42 -19.45 9.93
N ALA A 524 -16.00 -18.50 9.19
CA ALA A 524 -15.34 -17.23 8.87
C ALA A 524 -15.10 -16.35 10.11
N GLU A 525 -16.00 -16.35 11.08
CA GLU A 525 -15.81 -15.64 12.35
C GLU A 525 -14.71 -16.27 13.21
N GLU A 526 -14.63 -17.59 13.26
CA GLU A 526 -13.54 -18.33 13.90
C GLU A 526 -12.20 -17.98 13.25
N PHE A 527 -12.12 -17.98 11.92
CA PHE A 527 -10.90 -17.56 11.20
C PHE A 527 -10.55 -16.09 11.46
N ARG A 528 -11.54 -15.18 11.51
CA ARG A 528 -11.29 -13.77 11.87
C ARG A 528 -10.77 -13.63 13.29
N ARG A 529 -11.32 -14.38 14.24
CA ARG A 529 -10.88 -14.40 15.64
C ARG A 529 -9.46 -14.93 15.74
N GLN A 530 -9.14 -16.03 15.07
CA GLN A 530 -7.78 -16.58 14.98
C GLN A 530 -6.81 -15.54 14.43
N LYS A 531 -7.17 -14.90 13.30
CA LYS A 531 -6.35 -13.85 12.70
C LYS A 531 -6.11 -12.70 13.68
N ALA A 532 -7.13 -12.28 14.43
CA ALA A 532 -7.00 -11.22 15.43
C ALA A 532 -6.11 -11.61 16.61
N GLU A 533 -6.23 -12.83 17.12
CA GLU A 533 -5.38 -13.36 18.19
C GLU A 533 -3.91 -13.51 17.72
N MET A 534 -3.69 -14.03 16.51
CA MET A 534 -2.36 -14.07 15.89
C MET A 534 -1.76 -12.67 15.73
N TYR A 535 -2.52 -11.69 15.23
CA TYR A 535 -2.06 -10.31 15.13
C TYR A 535 -1.70 -9.72 16.50
N LYS A 536 -2.47 -10.02 17.55
CA LYS A 536 -2.19 -9.56 18.91
C LYS A 536 -0.88 -10.15 19.44
N VAL A 537 -0.63 -11.44 19.22
CA VAL A 537 0.65 -12.08 19.57
C VAL A 537 1.80 -11.50 18.74
N LEU A 538 1.60 -11.25 17.44
CA LEU A 538 2.61 -10.64 16.57
C LEU A 538 3.00 -9.21 16.97
N THR A 539 2.04 -8.42 17.41
CA THR A 539 2.24 -6.97 17.64
C THR A 539 2.51 -6.59 19.08
N ASN A 540 2.05 -7.39 20.04
CA ASN A 540 2.08 -7.04 21.47
C ASN A 540 2.80 -8.05 22.36
N HIS A 541 3.22 -9.22 21.86
CA HIS A 541 3.98 -10.16 22.68
C HIS A 541 5.31 -9.53 23.10
N LYS A 542 5.49 -9.33 24.41
CA LYS A 542 6.70 -8.76 25.03
C LYS A 542 7.22 -7.48 24.36
N ARG A 543 6.31 -6.66 23.83
CA ARG A 543 6.64 -5.41 23.13
C ARG A 543 7.53 -4.49 23.99
N ASP A 544 7.22 -4.36 25.27
CA ASP A 544 7.98 -3.49 26.18
C ASP A 544 9.40 -4.02 26.42
N ASP A 545 9.57 -5.35 26.49
CA ASP A 545 10.89 -5.98 26.62
C ASP A 545 11.70 -5.82 25.34
N LEU A 546 11.07 -5.95 24.15
CA LEU A 546 11.72 -5.71 22.85
C LEU A 546 12.14 -4.24 22.69
N VAL A 547 11.29 -3.29 23.11
CA VAL A 547 11.62 -1.87 23.09
C VAL A 547 12.78 -1.57 24.05
N ARG A 548 12.77 -2.15 25.26
CA ARG A 548 13.84 -2.01 26.24
C ARG A 548 15.15 -2.63 25.72
N GLN A 549 15.11 -3.86 25.19
CA GLN A 549 16.26 -4.53 24.59
C GLN A 549 16.82 -3.71 23.42
N ARG A 550 15.96 -3.19 22.53
CA ARG A 550 16.41 -2.33 21.42
C ARG A 550 17.12 -1.07 21.92
N ALA A 551 16.57 -0.40 22.94
CA ALA A 551 17.21 0.78 23.52
C ALA A 551 18.59 0.42 24.12
N GLU A 552 18.68 -0.72 24.80
CA GLU A 552 19.92 -1.20 25.40
C GLU A 552 20.94 -1.66 24.35
N THR A 553 20.52 -2.34 23.27
CA THR A 553 21.35 -2.68 22.12
C THR A 553 21.91 -1.43 21.45
N VAL A 554 21.09 -0.39 21.24
CA VAL A 554 21.57 0.88 20.68
C VAL A 554 22.58 1.53 21.63
N ARG A 555 22.32 1.52 22.94
CA ARG A 555 23.25 2.04 23.95
C ARG A 555 24.60 1.32 23.89
N VAL A 556 24.62 -0.01 23.92
CA VAL A 556 25.85 -0.82 23.85
C VAL A 556 26.56 -0.66 22.50
N ALA A 557 25.83 -0.53 21.39
CA ALA A 557 26.41 -0.24 20.09
C ALA A 557 27.12 1.12 20.08
N THR A 558 26.48 2.17 20.59
CA THR A 558 27.12 3.50 20.71
C THR A 558 28.34 3.46 21.63
N GLU A 559 28.29 2.70 22.73
CA GLU A 559 29.44 2.48 23.60
C GLU A 559 30.60 1.81 22.85
N LEU A 560 30.33 0.76 22.06
CA LEU A 560 31.35 0.10 21.23
C LEU A 560 31.98 1.04 20.22
N ASP A 561 31.18 1.86 19.54
CA ASP A 561 31.67 2.85 18.58
C ASP A 561 32.57 3.90 19.25
N THR A 562 32.18 4.39 20.43
CA THR A 562 33.00 5.32 21.21
C THR A 562 34.32 4.67 21.66
N ILE A 563 34.28 3.44 22.18
CA ILE A 563 35.47 2.70 22.60
C ILE A 563 36.39 2.44 21.41
N SER A 564 35.84 2.08 20.24
CA SER A 564 36.63 1.86 19.01
C SER A 564 37.32 3.15 18.56
N SER A 565 36.60 4.27 18.55
CA SER A 565 37.14 5.58 18.18
C SER A 565 38.23 6.04 19.16
N GLU A 566 38.02 5.85 20.47
CA GLU A 566 39.02 6.14 21.49
C GLU A 566 40.26 5.25 21.32
N ARG A 567 40.08 3.96 21.07
CA ARG A 567 41.17 3.01 20.83
C ARG A 567 42.00 3.40 19.63
N GLU A 568 41.37 3.75 18.51
CA GLU A 568 42.08 4.23 17.31
C GLU A 568 42.91 5.47 17.63
N ARG A 569 42.33 6.46 18.32
CA ARG A 569 43.05 7.68 18.74
C ARG A 569 44.26 7.36 19.62
N VAL A 570 44.11 6.47 20.59
CA VAL A 570 45.20 6.06 21.49
C VAL A 570 46.24 5.25 20.74
N ASN A 571 45.84 4.41 19.78
CA ASN A 571 46.74 3.65 18.93
C ASN A 571 47.56 4.56 18.01
N TYR A 572 46.95 5.60 17.44
CA TYR A 572 47.68 6.63 16.69
C TYR A 572 48.74 7.32 17.56
N LYS A 573 48.42 7.63 18.82
CA LYS A 573 49.38 8.19 19.78
C LYS A 573 50.51 7.21 20.09
N PHE A 574 50.20 5.93 20.25
CA PHE A 574 51.20 4.87 20.47
C PHE A 574 52.16 4.76 19.28
N ASP A 575 51.64 4.67 18.05
CA ASP A 575 52.44 4.58 16.83
C ASP A 575 53.28 5.84 16.59
N PHE A 576 52.77 7.02 16.99
CA PHE A 576 53.52 8.27 16.96
C PHE A 576 54.69 8.25 17.96
N LEU A 577 54.44 7.89 19.21
CA LEU A 577 55.49 7.78 20.24
C LEU A 577 56.54 6.73 19.87
N LYS A 578 56.13 5.60 19.30
CA LYS A 578 57.01 4.54 18.81
C LYS A 578 57.94 5.04 17.70
N ARG A 579 57.42 5.85 16.76
CA ARG A 579 58.23 6.50 15.72
C ARG A 579 59.21 7.51 16.30
N GLN A 580 58.77 8.35 17.25
CA GLN A 580 59.67 9.29 17.94
C GLN A 580 60.80 8.57 18.68
N MET A 581 60.47 7.49 19.41
CA MET A 581 61.44 6.67 20.11
C MET A 581 62.44 6.03 19.15
N GLY A 582 61.97 5.49 18.01
CA GLY A 582 62.87 4.96 16.97
C GLY A 582 63.83 6.02 16.42
N SER A 583 63.33 7.24 16.15
CA SER A 583 64.18 8.35 15.72
C SER A 583 65.22 8.74 16.78
N MET A 584 64.85 8.75 18.06
CA MET A 584 65.80 9.02 19.15
C MET A 584 66.83 7.90 19.32
N GLU A 585 66.42 6.64 19.16
CA GLU A 585 67.33 5.49 19.18
C GLU A 585 68.32 5.51 18.01
N ASP A 586 67.91 5.99 16.83
CA ASP A 586 68.82 6.19 15.70
C ASP A 586 69.78 7.36 15.92
N SER A 587 69.31 8.50 16.46
CA SER A 587 70.19 9.60 16.89
C SER A 587 71.16 9.17 17.99
N LEU A 588 70.76 8.26 18.87
CA LEU A 588 71.60 7.70 19.91
C LEU A 588 72.74 6.86 19.30
N LYS A 589 72.44 5.99 18.34
CA LYS A 589 73.47 5.23 17.60
C LYS A 589 74.45 6.17 16.89
N GLU A 590 73.95 7.23 16.26
CA GLU A 590 74.80 8.22 15.58
C GLU A 590 75.73 8.92 16.58
N LEU A 591 75.22 9.32 17.76
CA LEU A 591 76.04 9.88 18.84
C LEU A 591 77.07 8.87 19.37
N GLU A 592 76.72 7.59 19.52
CA GLU A 592 77.66 6.53 19.91
C GLU A 592 78.79 6.38 18.88
N GLU A 593 78.47 6.40 17.58
CA GLU A 593 79.47 6.36 16.50
C GLU A 593 80.37 7.60 16.54
N GLN A 594 79.80 8.79 16.75
CA GLN A 594 80.56 10.03 16.92
C GLN A 594 81.47 9.99 18.16
N MET A 595 80.99 9.45 19.29
CA MET A 595 81.78 9.25 20.51
C MET A 595 82.89 8.23 20.30
N GLN A 596 82.62 7.13 19.60
CA GLN A 596 83.60 6.08 19.33
C GLN A 596 84.70 6.59 18.38
N THR A 597 84.33 7.31 17.31
CA THR A 597 85.28 7.94 16.38
C THR A 597 86.09 9.05 17.06
N HIS A 598 85.47 9.84 17.94
CA HIS A 598 86.14 10.86 18.73
C HIS A 598 87.08 10.25 19.79
N SER A 599 86.70 9.13 20.42
CA SER A 599 87.54 8.42 21.40
C SER A 599 88.76 7.74 20.80
N LYS A 600 88.72 7.36 19.50
CA LYS A 600 89.87 6.87 18.74
C LYS A 600 90.94 7.94 18.52
N LYS A 601 90.59 9.23 18.61
CA LYS A 601 91.55 10.34 18.53
C LYS A 601 92.08 10.62 19.94
N SER A 602 93.39 10.46 20.15
CA SER A 602 94.00 10.67 21.48
C SER A 602 93.89 12.14 21.92
N THR A 603 93.46 12.36 23.16
CA THR A 603 93.40 13.69 23.79
C THR A 603 94.80 14.24 24.12
N ILE A 604 95.81 13.35 24.15
CA ILE A 604 97.22 13.66 24.41
C ILE A 604 97.97 13.44 23.10
N GLN A 605 98.36 14.54 22.46
CA GLN A 605 99.22 14.53 21.28
C GLN A 605 100.55 15.16 21.70
N GLY A 606 101.61 14.34 21.79
CA GLY A 606 102.95 14.81 22.16
C GLY A 606 103.07 15.41 23.57
N GLY A 607 102.29 14.94 24.54
CA GLY A 607 102.35 15.41 25.95
C GLY A 607 101.59 16.70 26.25
N ARG A 608 100.93 17.32 25.26
CA ARG A 608 100.02 18.46 25.45
C ARG A 608 98.56 18.01 25.41
N LEU A 609 97.77 18.46 26.38
CA LEU A 609 96.33 18.18 26.47
C LEU A 609 95.57 19.05 25.46
N ASN A 610 94.82 18.43 24.54
CA ASN A 610 93.95 19.17 23.64
C ASN A 610 92.62 19.54 24.35
N LEU A 611 92.53 20.76 24.86
CA LEU A 611 91.35 21.29 25.56
C LEU A 611 90.09 21.32 24.68
N ALA A 612 90.22 21.53 23.36
CA ALA A 612 89.08 21.50 22.44
C ALA A 612 88.52 20.08 22.30
N HIS A 613 89.40 19.08 22.27
CA HIS A 613 89.01 17.67 22.28
C HIS A 613 88.30 17.29 23.59
N ALA A 614 88.83 17.70 24.74
CA ALA A 614 88.19 17.44 26.03
C ALA A 614 86.80 18.09 26.14
N LYS A 615 86.64 19.34 25.67
CA LYS A 615 85.34 20.03 25.65
C LYS A 615 84.34 19.35 24.71
N LYS A 616 84.77 18.93 23.52
CA LYS A 616 83.91 18.22 22.56
C LYS A 616 83.48 16.85 23.10
N LYS A 617 84.39 16.13 23.76
CA LYS A 617 84.06 14.86 24.43
C LYS A 617 82.99 15.08 25.51
N LYS A 618 83.19 16.04 26.40
CA LYS A 618 82.19 16.38 27.43
C LYS A 618 80.83 16.75 26.83
N ARG A 619 80.80 17.56 25.78
CA ARG A 619 79.54 17.89 25.08
C ARG A 619 78.84 16.63 24.53
N LEU A 620 79.58 15.74 23.87
CA LEU A 620 79.03 14.50 23.34
C LEU A 620 78.53 13.58 24.47
N ASP A 621 79.25 13.50 25.58
CA ASP A 621 78.83 12.77 26.78
C ASP A 621 77.52 13.37 27.36
N ASP A 622 77.44 14.70 27.51
CA ASP A 622 76.26 15.42 28.00
C ASP A 622 75.04 15.24 27.05
N GLU A 623 75.25 15.32 25.73
CA GLU A 623 74.21 15.11 24.70
C GLU A 623 73.72 13.64 24.68
N PHE A 624 74.62 12.69 24.89
CA PHE A 624 74.31 11.27 24.99
C PHE A 624 73.47 10.95 26.23
N GLU A 625 73.86 11.47 27.41
CA GLU A 625 73.09 11.31 28.65
C GLU A 625 71.69 11.94 28.55
N GLN A 626 71.59 13.16 27.99
CA GLN A 626 70.31 13.83 27.77
C GLN A 626 69.39 13.04 26.83
N LEU A 627 69.94 12.44 25.77
CA LEU A 627 69.16 11.65 24.82
C LEU A 627 68.67 10.33 25.44
N ILE A 628 69.49 9.69 26.28
CA ILE A 628 69.06 8.52 27.07
C ILE A 628 67.89 8.88 27.98
N GLU A 629 68.00 9.97 28.74
CA GLU A 629 66.91 10.43 29.63
C GLU A 629 65.63 10.70 28.83
N CYS A 630 65.73 11.34 27.66
CA CYS A 630 64.58 11.55 26.76
C CYS A 630 63.97 10.24 26.27
N ILE A 631 64.78 9.24 25.91
CA ILE A 631 64.31 7.90 25.50
C ILE A 631 63.60 7.21 26.66
N GLU A 632 64.12 7.28 27.88
CA GLU A 632 63.50 6.69 29.06
C GLU A 632 62.15 7.34 29.39
N LEU A 633 62.07 8.67 29.31
CA LEU A 633 60.81 9.41 29.46
C LEU A 633 59.79 8.99 28.39
N LYS A 634 60.20 8.91 27.12
CA LYS A 634 59.32 8.47 26.03
C LYS A 634 58.88 7.01 26.15
N ARG A 635 59.76 6.12 26.63
CA ARG A 635 59.40 4.73 26.96
C ARG A 635 58.36 4.66 28.06
N SER A 636 58.49 5.49 29.10
CA SER A 636 57.50 5.60 30.18
C SER A 636 56.14 6.08 29.66
N GLU A 637 56.12 7.14 28.84
CA GLU A 637 54.90 7.62 28.17
C GLU A 637 54.26 6.54 27.29
N MET A 638 55.06 5.82 26.51
CA MET A 638 54.59 4.74 25.64
C MET A 638 53.95 3.60 26.45
N ASN A 639 54.56 3.20 27.57
CA ASN A 639 53.99 2.19 28.48
C ASN A 639 52.65 2.65 29.08
N GLN A 640 52.49 3.93 29.42
CA GLN A 640 51.22 4.45 29.92
C GLN A 640 50.13 4.39 28.84
N VAL A 641 50.46 4.72 27.59
CA VAL A 641 49.55 4.61 26.45
C VAL A 641 49.17 3.15 26.18
N GLU A 642 50.12 2.22 26.29
CA GLU A 642 49.87 0.78 26.15
C GLU A 642 48.93 0.24 27.24
N ILE A 643 49.13 0.64 28.50
CA ILE A 643 48.21 0.31 29.60
C ILE A 643 46.80 0.84 29.30
N HIS A 644 46.70 2.04 28.72
CA HIS A 644 45.40 2.61 28.34
C HIS A 644 44.73 1.84 27.19
N LEU A 645 45.50 1.41 26.18
CA LEU A 645 45.01 0.53 25.11
C LEU A 645 44.46 -0.78 25.67
N ASN A 646 45.21 -1.44 26.56
CA ASN A 646 44.76 -2.69 27.18
C ASN A 646 43.45 -2.52 27.97
N LYS A 647 43.28 -1.37 28.64
CA LYS A 647 42.01 -1.04 29.33
C LYS A 647 40.86 -0.85 28.34
N LEU A 648 41.10 -0.21 27.20
CA LEU A 648 40.09 -0.04 26.15
C LEU A 648 39.73 -1.38 25.49
N ASP A 649 40.71 -2.26 25.27
CA ASP A 649 40.47 -3.62 24.76
C ASP A 649 39.61 -4.46 25.72
N SER A 650 39.88 -4.38 27.04
CA SER A 650 39.04 -5.03 28.05
C SER A 650 37.61 -4.49 28.03
N LYS A 651 37.43 -3.16 27.99
CA LYS A 651 36.10 -2.54 27.93
C LYS A 651 35.35 -2.91 26.66
N LYS A 652 36.05 -2.99 25.52
CA LYS A 652 35.48 -3.44 24.25
C LYS A 652 34.97 -4.88 24.37
N SER A 653 35.79 -5.78 24.91
CA SER A 653 35.38 -7.17 25.15
C SER A 653 34.15 -7.27 26.05
N ASP A 654 34.09 -6.49 27.13
CA ASP A 654 32.94 -6.48 28.05
C ASP A 654 31.66 -5.97 27.36
N ALA A 655 31.77 -4.94 26.51
CA ALA A 655 30.65 -4.40 25.75
C ALA A 655 30.19 -5.36 24.64
N GLU A 656 31.10 -6.05 23.96
CA GLU A 656 30.78 -7.10 22.98
C GLU A 656 30.06 -8.28 23.64
N GLU A 657 30.47 -8.69 24.84
CA GLU A 657 29.79 -9.76 25.56
C GLU A 657 28.37 -9.33 26.00
N LYS A 658 28.20 -8.09 26.48
CA LYS A 658 26.87 -7.53 26.75
C LYS A 658 25.99 -7.53 25.50
N MET A 659 26.54 -7.18 24.35
CA MET A 659 25.81 -7.24 23.07
C MET A 659 25.33 -8.65 22.77
N LYS A 660 26.21 -9.66 22.88
CA LYS A 660 25.84 -11.07 22.66
C LYS A 660 24.73 -11.55 23.61
N VAL A 661 24.78 -11.13 24.88
CA VAL A 661 23.74 -11.48 25.86
C VAL A 661 22.39 -10.86 25.47
N LEU A 662 22.38 -9.59 25.04
CA LEU A 662 21.17 -8.93 24.56
C LEU A 662 20.62 -9.59 23.29
N GLU A 663 21.48 -9.96 22.36
CA GLU A 663 21.11 -10.68 21.13
C GLU A 663 20.49 -12.05 21.44
N ARG A 664 21.09 -12.83 22.34
CA ARG A 664 20.49 -14.10 22.81
C ARG A 664 19.12 -13.89 23.43
N SER A 665 19.00 -12.90 24.31
CA SER A 665 17.73 -12.57 24.97
C SER A 665 16.65 -12.10 23.97
N PHE A 666 17.04 -11.40 22.90
CA PHE A 666 16.14 -11.01 21.82
C PHE A 666 15.67 -12.24 21.01
N VAL A 667 16.58 -13.15 20.69
CA VAL A 667 16.25 -14.42 20.02
C VAL A 667 15.30 -15.26 20.87
N ASP A 668 15.50 -15.32 22.19
CA ASP A 668 14.60 -16.04 23.10
C ASP A 668 13.17 -15.48 23.07
N VAL A 669 13.03 -14.14 23.07
CA VAL A 669 11.71 -13.48 22.95
C VAL A 669 11.06 -13.80 21.61
N LEU A 670 11.82 -13.82 20.51
CA LEU A 670 11.30 -14.18 19.19
C LEU A 670 10.86 -15.66 19.12
N MET A 671 11.63 -16.57 19.71
CA MET A 671 11.27 -17.99 19.78
C MET A 671 10.00 -18.20 20.60
N GLU A 672 9.86 -17.47 21.72
CA GLU A 672 8.64 -17.54 22.54
C GLU A 672 7.42 -16.96 21.81
N GLN A 673 7.60 -15.87 21.08
CA GLN A 673 6.58 -15.30 20.20
C GLN A 673 6.15 -16.31 19.12
N GLN A 674 7.12 -16.98 18.47
CA GLN A 674 6.85 -18.03 17.49
C GLN A 674 6.10 -19.20 18.13
N LYS A 675 6.50 -19.62 19.34
CA LYS A 675 5.82 -20.68 20.08
C LYS A 675 4.38 -20.31 20.41
N CYS A 676 4.12 -19.08 20.88
CA CYS A 676 2.77 -18.59 21.13
C CYS A 676 1.92 -18.53 19.85
N LEU A 677 2.50 -18.12 18.72
CA LEU A 677 1.80 -18.12 17.42
C LEU A 677 1.44 -19.55 16.99
N LEU A 678 2.38 -20.49 17.12
CA LEU A 678 2.14 -21.89 16.81
C LEU A 678 1.09 -22.50 17.74
N SER A 679 1.10 -22.17 19.03
CA SER A 679 0.05 -22.59 19.97
C SER A 679 -1.33 -22.06 19.58
N THR A 680 -1.41 -20.78 19.17
CA THR A 680 -2.67 -20.17 18.69
C THR A 680 -3.18 -20.86 17.43
N LEU A 681 -2.28 -21.32 16.56
CA LEU A 681 -2.61 -22.10 15.36
C LEU A 681 -3.00 -23.54 15.69
N SER A 682 -2.36 -24.18 16.67
CA SER A 682 -2.57 -25.59 17.00
C SER A 682 -3.78 -25.85 17.91
N GLU A 683 -4.20 -24.89 18.74
CA GLU A 683 -5.34 -25.08 19.66
C GLU A 683 -6.70 -25.16 18.95
N ASN A 684 -6.78 -24.85 17.65
CA ASN A 684 -8.03 -24.81 16.89
C ASN A 684 -7.95 -25.52 15.52
N LEU A 685 -6.90 -26.32 15.31
CA LEU A 685 -6.80 -27.35 14.27
C LEU A 685 -7.20 -28.70 14.88
#